data_AF-A0A9F2RA93-F1
#
_entry.id   AF-A0A9F2RA93-F1
#
_cell.length_a   1.000
_cell.length_b   1.000
_cell.length_c   1.000
_cell.angle_alpha   90.00
_cell.angle_beta   90.00
_cell.angle_gamma   90.00
#
_symmetry.space_group_name_H-M   'P 1'
#
loop_
_entity.id
_entity.type
_entity.pdbx_description
1 polymer ?
#
loop_
_entity_poly.entity_id
_entity_poly.type
_entity_poly.pdbx_seq_one_letter_code
_entity_poly.pdbx_strand_id
1 'polypeptide(L)'
;MKLSLCHCLSEHFLQEHREELTRRVFGVHVILDALKINGIITEKQISEIRGTNQRKMRELYRWVPSWSTESKTEMLDILRKTNRRLLFQLQGGHFVDRHKEELIEQVTEFPLNKLHRYIRNEKQYKSLLHCATVKTKMKRLFQIVQQWDGRQKDYLYRALAKTNRPIIEMLEEEHFIEKHQEELIDQVSGIDEVLCRLQYQESPVFKDLSDRCKMRELYTLVLKWNRKQKDHLYIVLKETNGPLVAELHEGHFVERYKEELIQRVIGAKDVATSLLHFTICTHQLDNIIRKETDKEQMETLYKMVPGWNGDWKDHLYEALKETNRDLIKELMERKRSSIQGLTPYPFAKEKCLCVREKDCSEIQPTLVLDANRTLKTYRIHIPEAGTFLCSVTDLKFEVRAAVTVEYTYSSWSQHLSEFVEPDWIVAGPVFDIHADPAEVAAVHLPHFICLQGGSADTSRMKIGHIVDAGIMLEKPSHISPFHAVLKNPSFSLLGVLINPIYNKFFPVHSVVQLYKICKKTTTLHLYLIPNDGSLIQAIKEEEEKYNSILVRKHPQTNKPLYFGSHYHISSSINLTVNPKELEFSYKRPEQLQSFLEIYIKNCRRMHLSLKNKDNRVWDAWLEQEDLQNLTETTAKKQRTQQASRASGTQHQEKELHFIEVHREALIQRTVNVEGIMDMLYGARILDLEQYQKVLSRGTNQEKMRELYQFVPSWNYSCKDQCYEALKMKNRFLIEDLEEKD
;
A
#
# COMPACT_ATOMS: atom_id res chain seq x y z
N MET A 1 -29.94 18.81 -3.41
CA MET A 1 -30.75 19.94 -2.89
C MET A 1 -29.88 20.85 -2.04
N LYS A 2 -29.87 22.18 -2.27
CA LYS A 2 -29.43 23.12 -1.23
C LYS A 2 -30.25 22.76 0.01
N LEU A 3 -29.61 22.45 1.13
CA LEU A 3 -30.30 22.67 2.40
C LEU A 3 -29.86 24.06 2.89
N SER A 4 -30.16 25.14 2.15
CA SER A 4 -31.40 25.87 2.49
C SER A 4 -32.43 24.90 3.05
N LEU A 5 -32.42 24.73 4.39
CA LEU A 5 -33.59 24.19 5.06
C LEU A 5 -34.78 24.90 4.43
N CYS A 6 -35.62 24.12 3.73
CA CYS A 6 -36.91 24.62 3.30
C CYS A 6 -37.51 25.32 4.53
N HIS A 7 -38.07 26.51 4.35
CA HIS A 7 -38.56 27.36 5.43
C HIS A 7 -39.40 26.59 6.49
N CYS A 8 -40.06 25.49 6.14
CA CYS A 8 -40.76 24.58 7.05
C CYS A 8 -39.89 23.69 7.98
N LEU A 9 -38.64 23.37 7.63
CA LEU A 9 -37.75 22.47 8.39
C LEU A 9 -37.09 23.16 9.59
N SER A 10 -36.79 24.46 9.49
CA SER A 10 -36.25 25.28 10.59
C SER A 10 -37.20 25.33 11.79
N GLU A 11 -38.50 25.48 11.50
CA GLU A 11 -39.56 25.48 12.49
C GLU A 11 -39.74 24.11 13.14
N HIS A 12 -39.78 23.04 12.33
CA HIS A 12 -39.87 21.68 12.83
C HIS A 12 -38.72 21.36 13.79
N PHE A 13 -37.48 21.70 13.42
CA PHE A 13 -36.29 21.39 14.22
C PHE A 13 -36.27 22.13 15.57
N LEU A 14 -36.57 23.43 15.59
CA LEU A 14 -36.62 24.22 16.83
C LEU A 14 -37.71 23.73 17.78
N GLN A 15 -38.82 23.23 17.24
CA GLN A 15 -39.93 22.70 18.00
C GLN A 15 -39.67 21.27 18.51
N GLU A 16 -39.17 20.40 17.64
CA GLU A 16 -38.82 19.00 17.94
C GLU A 16 -37.78 18.90 19.07
N HIS A 17 -36.77 19.77 19.05
CA HIS A 17 -35.67 19.74 20.03
C HIS A 17 -35.79 20.82 21.11
N ARG A 18 -36.96 21.44 21.26
CA ARG A 18 -37.21 22.57 22.19
C ARG A 18 -36.74 22.28 23.61
N GLU A 19 -37.06 21.11 24.16
CA GLU A 19 -36.70 20.76 25.54
C GLU A 19 -35.19 20.66 25.73
N GLU A 20 -34.50 20.05 24.78
CA GLU A 20 -33.07 19.78 24.88
C GLU A 20 -32.25 21.04 24.61
N LEU A 21 -32.70 21.88 23.67
CA LEU A 21 -32.16 23.23 23.47
C LEU A 21 -32.38 24.11 24.70
N THR A 22 -33.57 24.05 25.32
CA THR A 22 -33.83 24.79 26.58
C THR A 22 -32.92 24.32 27.71
N ARG A 23 -32.59 23.02 27.78
CA ARG A 23 -31.84 22.43 28.89
C ARG A 23 -30.33 22.61 28.76
N ARG A 24 -29.77 22.54 27.54
CA ARG A 24 -28.33 22.37 27.30
C ARG A 24 -27.65 23.53 26.59
N VAL A 25 -28.40 24.47 26.02
CA VAL A 25 -27.81 25.67 25.42
C VAL A 25 -27.06 26.47 26.49
N PHE A 26 -25.81 26.81 26.19
CA PHE A 26 -24.97 27.67 27.00
C PHE A 26 -24.73 29.01 26.29
N GLY A 27 -24.25 30.00 27.03
CA GLY A 27 -23.99 31.33 26.45
C GLY A 27 -25.26 32.05 25.97
N VAL A 28 -26.40 31.84 26.65
CA VAL A 28 -27.71 32.39 26.25
C VAL A 28 -27.69 33.92 26.10
N HIS A 29 -26.83 34.62 26.84
CA HIS A 29 -26.63 36.06 26.68
C HIS A 29 -26.13 36.42 25.26
N VAL A 30 -25.14 35.69 24.73
CA VAL A 30 -24.62 35.90 23.37
C VAL A 30 -25.69 35.64 22.31
N ILE A 31 -26.56 34.66 22.54
CA ILE A 31 -27.69 34.36 21.65
C ILE A 31 -28.71 35.52 21.66
N LEU A 32 -29.05 36.02 22.85
CA LEU A 32 -29.98 37.14 23.00
C LEU A 32 -29.41 38.43 22.38
N ASP A 33 -28.12 38.69 22.57
CA ASP A 33 -27.44 39.85 21.98
C ASP A 33 -27.40 39.75 20.45
N ALA A 34 -27.12 38.57 19.88
CA ALA A 34 -27.15 38.34 18.44
C ALA A 34 -28.57 38.50 17.85
N LEU A 35 -29.59 37.97 18.53
CA LEU A 35 -31.00 38.14 18.10
C LEU A 35 -31.44 39.61 18.16
N LYS A 36 -30.91 40.39 19.11
CA LYS A 36 -31.14 41.83 19.20
C LYS A 36 -30.49 42.59 18.04
N ILE A 37 -29.22 42.29 17.75
CA ILE A 37 -28.46 42.91 16.65
C ILE A 37 -29.17 42.67 15.32
N ASN A 38 -29.76 41.50 15.15
CA ASN A 38 -30.52 41.12 13.95
C ASN A 38 -31.98 41.63 13.96
N GLY A 39 -32.38 42.42 14.95
CA GLY A 39 -33.71 43.05 15.03
C GLY A 39 -34.87 42.09 15.33
N ILE A 40 -34.60 40.85 15.76
CA ILE A 40 -35.61 39.81 15.99
C ILE A 40 -36.29 39.98 17.35
N ILE A 41 -35.56 40.48 18.35
CA ILE A 41 -36.08 40.79 19.69
C ILE A 41 -35.66 42.19 20.12
N THR A 42 -36.50 42.82 20.94
CA THR A 42 -36.31 44.19 21.40
C THR A 42 -35.55 44.25 22.73
N GLU A 43 -34.94 45.42 23.01
CA GLU A 43 -34.29 45.73 24.29
C GLU A 43 -35.21 45.46 25.51
N LYS A 44 -36.49 45.79 25.36
CA LYS A 44 -37.52 45.60 26.39
C LYS A 44 -37.74 44.11 26.68
N GLN A 45 -37.85 43.28 25.63
CA GLN A 45 -37.98 41.83 25.78
C GLN A 45 -36.75 41.19 26.46
N ILE A 46 -35.54 41.65 26.13
CA ILE A 46 -34.31 41.14 26.78
C ILE A 46 -34.27 41.52 28.26
N SER A 47 -34.72 42.73 28.61
CA SER A 47 -34.77 43.21 30.00
C SER A 47 -35.73 42.43 30.91
N GLU A 48 -36.76 41.80 30.31
CA GLU A 48 -37.75 40.96 30.97
C GLU A 48 -37.23 39.52 31.23
N ILE A 49 -36.20 39.08 30.51
CA ILE A 49 -35.61 37.73 30.65
C ILE A 49 -34.61 37.69 31.82
N ARG A 50 -35.06 37.19 32.99
CA ARG A 50 -34.23 37.02 34.20
C ARG A 50 -34.12 35.56 34.66
N GLY A 51 -32.99 35.23 35.30
CA GLY A 51 -32.74 33.91 35.89
C GLY A 51 -31.71 33.06 35.16
N THR A 52 -31.74 31.74 35.36
CA THR A 52 -30.77 30.78 34.81
C THR A 52 -30.89 30.64 33.29
N ASN A 53 -29.83 30.19 32.61
CA ASN A 53 -29.82 29.97 31.15
C ASN A 53 -31.03 29.17 30.65
N GLN A 54 -31.47 28.16 31.41
CA GLN A 54 -32.64 27.35 31.08
C GLN A 54 -33.95 28.14 31.18
N ARG A 55 -34.09 29.00 32.19
CA ARG A 55 -35.24 29.90 32.32
C ARG A 55 -35.25 30.93 31.20
N LYS A 56 -34.08 31.49 30.87
CA LYS A 56 -33.92 32.45 29.77
C LYS A 56 -34.30 31.86 28.41
N MET A 57 -33.82 30.66 28.09
CA MET A 57 -34.22 29.96 26.86
C MET A 57 -35.70 29.61 26.85
N ARG A 58 -36.29 29.22 28.00
CA ARG A 58 -37.73 28.91 28.08
C ARG A 58 -38.60 30.14 27.78
N GLU A 59 -38.23 31.29 28.33
CA GLU A 59 -38.90 32.56 28.04
C GLU A 59 -38.71 32.98 26.57
N LEU A 60 -37.50 32.83 26.02
CA LEU A 60 -37.24 33.08 24.60
C LEU A 60 -38.15 32.22 23.70
N TYR A 61 -38.29 30.93 24.01
CA TYR A 61 -39.18 29.99 23.31
C TYR A 61 -40.67 30.31 23.42
N ARG A 62 -41.11 31.25 24.27
CA ARG A 62 -42.50 31.75 24.25
C ARG A 62 -42.78 32.64 23.06
N TRP A 63 -41.77 33.34 22.54
CA TRP A 63 -41.92 34.25 21.40
C TRP A 63 -41.63 33.57 20.06
N VAL A 64 -40.82 32.50 20.06
CA VAL A 64 -40.48 31.72 18.86
C VAL A 64 -41.69 31.33 17.99
N PRO A 65 -42.85 30.90 18.54
CA PRO A 65 -44.02 30.59 17.71
C PRO A 65 -44.55 31.78 16.90
N SER A 66 -44.42 33.00 17.43
CA SER A 66 -44.87 34.26 16.79
C SER A 66 -43.86 34.84 15.80
N TRP A 67 -42.66 34.26 15.70
CA TRP A 67 -41.61 34.74 14.80
C TRP A 67 -41.87 34.33 13.35
N SER A 68 -41.43 35.19 12.42
CA SER A 68 -41.41 34.85 11.00
C SER A 68 -40.46 33.67 10.75
N THR A 69 -40.66 33.00 9.63
CA THR A 69 -39.83 31.85 9.27
C THR A 69 -38.37 32.21 9.03
N GLU A 70 -38.11 33.43 8.57
CA GLU A 70 -36.76 34.01 8.47
C GLU A 70 -36.13 34.21 9.86
N SER A 71 -36.89 34.75 10.82
CA SER A 71 -36.43 34.92 12.21
C SER A 71 -36.14 33.59 12.92
N LYS A 72 -36.96 32.56 12.67
CA LYS A 72 -36.72 31.18 13.15
C LYS A 72 -35.45 30.57 12.52
N THR A 73 -35.18 30.88 11.25
CA THR A 73 -33.97 30.43 10.56
C THR A 73 -32.73 31.12 11.10
N GLU A 74 -32.80 32.44 11.34
CA GLU A 74 -31.71 33.20 11.95
C GLU A 74 -31.40 32.73 13.38
N MET A 75 -32.41 32.38 14.18
CA MET A 75 -32.20 31.75 15.49
C MET A 75 -31.40 30.44 15.39
N LEU A 76 -31.71 29.62 14.38
CA LEU A 76 -30.96 28.39 14.14
C LEU A 76 -29.52 28.67 13.72
N ASP A 77 -29.27 29.69 12.92
CA ASP A 77 -27.93 30.08 12.51
C ASP A 77 -27.11 30.66 13.67
N ILE A 78 -27.72 31.44 14.55
CA ILE A 78 -27.10 31.90 15.80
C ILE A 78 -26.78 30.71 16.71
N LEU A 79 -27.69 29.76 16.84
CA LEU A 79 -27.44 28.54 17.61
C LEU A 79 -26.32 27.71 16.95
N ARG A 80 -26.23 27.63 15.62
CA ARG A 80 -25.13 26.95 14.91
C ARG A 80 -23.79 27.59 15.19
N LYS A 81 -23.74 28.92 15.31
CA LYS A 81 -22.53 29.68 15.64
C LYS A 81 -22.12 29.51 17.10
N THR A 82 -23.07 29.53 18.02
CA THR A 82 -22.80 29.58 19.47
C THR A 82 -22.77 28.20 20.15
N ASN A 83 -23.58 27.27 19.65
CA ASN A 83 -23.84 25.96 20.26
C ASN A 83 -23.76 24.85 19.18
N ARG A 84 -22.82 24.99 18.23
CA ARG A 84 -22.60 24.08 17.08
C ARG A 84 -22.63 22.61 17.45
N ARG A 85 -21.89 22.26 18.51
CA ARG A 85 -21.75 20.87 18.99
C ARG A 85 -23.08 20.29 19.49
N LEU A 86 -23.91 21.10 20.15
CA LEU A 86 -25.22 20.68 20.63
C LEU A 86 -26.19 20.46 19.47
N LEU A 87 -26.19 21.36 18.48
CA LEU A 87 -26.99 21.22 17.26
C LEU A 87 -26.61 19.98 16.45
N PHE A 88 -25.32 19.70 16.32
CA PHE A 88 -24.84 18.50 15.64
C PHE A 88 -25.25 17.22 16.38
N GLN A 89 -25.29 17.25 17.72
CA GLN A 89 -25.79 16.14 18.55
C GLN A 89 -27.31 15.94 18.43
N LEU A 90 -28.06 17.01 18.20
CA LEU A 90 -29.50 16.97 18.01
C LEU A 90 -29.89 16.51 16.59
N GLN A 91 -29.07 16.84 15.58
CA GLN A 91 -29.27 16.45 14.18
C GLN A 91 -28.79 15.04 13.84
N GLY A 92 -27.87 14.46 14.63
CA GLY A 92 -27.21 13.18 14.29
C GLY A 92 -26.88 12.29 15.49
N GLY A 93 -27.61 12.43 16.60
CA GLY A 93 -27.43 11.64 17.82
C GLY A 93 -26.23 12.06 18.68
N HIS A 94 -26.19 11.59 19.94
CA HIS A 94 -25.13 11.90 20.90
C HIS A 94 -23.77 11.34 20.42
N PHE A 95 -22.64 12.04 20.68
CA PHE A 95 -21.28 11.64 20.23
C PHE A 95 -20.99 10.15 20.43
N VAL A 96 -21.28 9.65 21.63
CA VAL A 96 -21.11 8.24 22.03
C VAL A 96 -21.90 7.29 21.12
N ASP A 97 -23.13 7.65 20.73
CA ASP A 97 -23.96 6.83 19.87
C ASP A 97 -23.50 6.89 18.41
N ARG A 98 -23.11 8.09 17.95
CA ARG A 98 -22.61 8.31 16.59
C ARG A 98 -21.32 7.57 16.30
N HIS A 99 -20.42 7.54 17.27
CA HIS A 99 -19.12 6.88 17.15
C HIS A 99 -19.10 5.52 17.85
N LYS A 100 -20.25 4.87 18.01
CA LYS A 100 -20.36 3.60 18.75
C LYS A 100 -19.39 2.54 18.22
N GLU A 101 -19.31 2.39 16.91
CA GLU A 101 -18.46 1.36 16.28
C GLU A 101 -16.98 1.71 16.47
N GLU A 102 -16.60 2.96 16.24
CA GLU A 102 -15.24 3.46 16.39
C GLU A 102 -14.77 3.37 17.85
N LEU A 103 -15.64 3.70 18.82
CA LEU A 103 -15.35 3.57 20.24
C LEU A 103 -15.27 2.10 20.69
N ILE A 104 -15.99 1.16 20.05
CA ILE A 104 -15.86 -0.28 20.34
C ILE A 104 -14.53 -0.82 19.83
N GLU A 105 -14.10 -0.37 18.66
CA GLU A 105 -12.94 -0.91 17.95
C GLU A 105 -11.61 -0.26 18.38
N GLN A 106 -11.62 1.05 18.66
CA GLN A 106 -10.37 1.82 18.81
C GLN A 106 -10.02 2.17 20.26
N VAL A 107 -10.95 2.03 21.22
CA VAL A 107 -10.66 2.31 22.65
C VAL A 107 -9.64 1.31 23.16
N THR A 108 -8.50 1.83 23.64
CA THR A 108 -7.38 1.04 24.15
C THR A 108 -7.44 0.86 25.67
N GLU A 109 -8.03 1.81 26.39
CA GLU A 109 -8.20 1.75 27.85
C GLU A 109 -9.69 1.80 28.24
N PHE A 110 -10.18 0.78 28.95
CA PHE A 110 -11.57 0.74 29.38
C PHE A 110 -11.78 1.60 30.66
N PRO A 111 -12.63 2.64 30.65
CA PRO A 111 -12.74 3.59 31.77
C PRO A 111 -13.59 3.07 32.96
N LEU A 112 -13.38 1.82 33.39
CA LEU A 112 -14.21 1.14 34.41
C LEU A 112 -14.31 1.95 35.71
N ASN A 113 -13.18 2.41 36.22
CA ASN A 113 -13.08 3.13 37.50
C ASN A 113 -13.85 4.46 37.48
N LYS A 114 -14.02 5.05 36.29
CA LYS A 114 -14.77 6.30 36.12
C LYS A 114 -16.27 6.03 35.97
N LEU A 115 -16.69 4.88 35.44
CA LEU A 115 -18.10 4.54 35.16
C LEU A 115 -18.86 3.91 36.34
N HIS A 116 -18.17 3.56 37.44
CA HIS A 116 -18.75 2.87 38.60
C HIS A 116 -20.01 3.55 39.19
N ARG A 117 -20.11 4.89 39.12
CA ARG A 117 -21.24 5.64 39.69
C ARG A 117 -22.56 5.49 38.91
N TYR A 118 -22.50 5.08 37.63
CA TYR A 118 -23.66 5.01 36.74
C TYR A 118 -24.04 3.58 36.33
N ILE A 119 -23.11 2.64 36.44
CA ILE A 119 -23.39 1.20 36.29
C ILE A 119 -23.91 0.71 37.66
N ARG A 120 -25.14 1.10 38.00
CA ARG A 120 -25.76 0.84 39.31
C ARG A 120 -26.11 -0.64 39.56
N ASN A 121 -26.16 -1.47 38.52
CA ASN A 121 -26.49 -2.88 38.64
C ASN A 121 -25.21 -3.72 38.82
N GLU A 122 -25.06 -4.30 40.00
CA GLU A 122 -23.93 -5.16 40.36
C GLU A 122 -23.71 -6.31 39.35
N LYS A 123 -24.78 -6.87 38.79
CA LYS A 123 -24.69 -7.92 37.76
C LYS A 123 -24.14 -7.38 36.44
N GLN A 124 -24.50 -6.15 36.05
CA GLN A 124 -23.96 -5.51 34.85
C GLN A 124 -22.47 -5.17 35.03
N TYR A 125 -22.09 -4.65 36.20
CA TYR A 125 -20.71 -4.36 36.55
C TYR A 125 -19.84 -5.63 36.55
N LYS A 126 -20.31 -6.71 37.21
CA LYS A 126 -19.64 -8.03 37.20
C LYS A 126 -19.54 -8.63 35.79
N SER A 127 -20.55 -8.42 34.94
CA SER A 127 -20.51 -8.86 33.53
C SER A 127 -19.46 -8.13 32.70
N LEU A 128 -19.16 -6.87 33.01
CA LEU A 128 -18.09 -6.10 32.35
C LEU A 128 -16.71 -6.53 32.85
N LEU A 129 -16.57 -6.93 34.11
CA LEU A 129 -15.32 -7.47 34.64
C LEU A 129 -14.94 -8.83 34.04
N HIS A 130 -15.92 -9.69 33.75
CA HIS A 130 -15.69 -11.02 33.17
C HIS A 130 -15.31 -11.02 31.68
N CYS A 131 -15.45 -9.88 30.98
CA CYS A 131 -15.01 -9.78 29.59
C CYS A 131 -13.47 -9.76 29.50
N ALA A 132 -12.89 -10.60 28.64
CA ALA A 132 -11.44 -10.76 28.52
C ALA A 132 -10.73 -9.55 27.88
N THR A 133 -11.40 -8.79 27.00
CA THR A 133 -10.76 -7.72 26.21
C THR A 133 -11.47 -6.38 26.34
N VAL A 134 -10.76 -5.27 26.10
CA VAL A 134 -11.36 -3.92 26.11
C VAL A 134 -12.48 -3.79 25.08
N LYS A 135 -12.31 -4.36 23.89
CA LYS A 135 -13.33 -4.44 22.84
C LYS A 135 -14.59 -5.17 23.28
N THR A 136 -14.47 -6.32 23.95
CA THR A 136 -15.64 -7.05 24.48
C THR A 136 -16.32 -6.31 25.64
N LYS A 137 -15.54 -5.63 26.49
CA LYS A 137 -16.05 -4.72 27.53
C LYS A 137 -16.83 -3.54 26.92
N MET A 138 -16.30 -2.91 25.88
CA MET A 138 -16.97 -1.82 25.17
C MET A 138 -18.26 -2.31 24.47
N LYS A 139 -18.24 -3.45 23.78
CA LYS A 139 -19.47 -4.05 23.19
C LYS A 139 -20.56 -4.26 24.24
N ARG A 140 -20.20 -4.81 25.39
CA ARG A 140 -21.14 -5.05 26.50
C ARG A 140 -21.60 -3.74 27.15
N LEU A 141 -20.71 -2.76 27.31
CA LEU A 141 -21.05 -1.43 27.80
C LEU A 141 -22.06 -0.77 26.87
N PHE A 142 -21.88 -0.85 25.56
CA PHE A 142 -22.79 -0.26 24.57
C PHE A 142 -24.18 -0.91 24.53
N GLN A 143 -24.33 -2.15 25.01
CA GLN A 143 -25.66 -2.75 25.25
C GLN A 143 -26.38 -2.10 26.44
N ILE A 144 -25.63 -1.61 27.43
CA ILE A 144 -26.16 -0.88 28.60
C ILE A 144 -26.42 0.59 28.25
N VAL A 145 -25.51 1.21 27.50
CA VAL A 145 -25.55 2.63 27.09
C VAL A 145 -26.73 2.93 26.17
N GLN A 146 -27.29 1.94 25.48
CA GLN A 146 -28.54 2.10 24.71
C GLN A 146 -29.70 2.66 25.56
N GLN A 147 -29.73 2.35 26.85
CA GLN A 147 -30.76 2.83 27.79
C GLN A 147 -30.34 4.11 28.53
N TRP A 148 -29.19 4.71 28.20
CA TRP A 148 -28.67 5.89 28.89
C TRP A 148 -29.23 7.19 28.32
N ASP A 149 -29.52 8.13 29.21
CA ASP A 149 -29.88 9.50 28.87
C ASP A 149 -28.66 10.32 28.40
N GLY A 150 -28.91 11.53 27.89
CA GLY A 150 -27.85 12.41 27.39
C GLY A 150 -26.78 12.78 28.45
N ARG A 151 -27.14 12.90 29.73
CA ARG A 151 -26.17 13.22 30.79
C ARG A 151 -25.26 12.03 31.11
N GLN A 152 -25.82 10.83 31.13
CA GLN A 152 -25.07 9.59 31.32
C GLN A 152 -24.10 9.38 30.14
N LYS A 153 -24.54 9.66 28.92
CA LYS A 153 -23.68 9.60 27.72
C LYS A 153 -22.62 10.70 27.70
N ASP A 154 -22.93 11.92 28.15
CA ASP A 154 -21.95 13.01 28.32
C ASP A 154 -20.85 12.60 29.33
N TYR A 155 -21.23 11.87 30.38
CA TYR A 155 -20.28 11.37 31.38
C TYR A 155 -19.39 10.25 30.81
N LEU A 156 -19.94 9.32 30.03
CA LEU A 156 -19.15 8.33 29.30
C LEU A 156 -18.16 9.00 28.34
N TYR A 157 -18.62 10.00 27.59
CA TYR A 157 -17.75 10.80 26.73
C TYR A 157 -16.60 11.44 27.53
N ARG A 158 -16.86 12.09 28.67
CA ARG A 158 -15.80 12.68 29.51
C ARG A 158 -14.85 11.63 30.09
N ALA A 159 -15.36 10.45 30.42
CA ALA A 159 -14.55 9.34 30.92
C ALA A 159 -13.60 8.82 29.82
N LEU A 160 -14.11 8.67 28.59
CA LEU A 160 -13.35 8.30 27.41
C LEU A 160 -12.34 9.39 27.02
N ALA A 161 -12.74 10.67 27.00
CA ALA A 161 -11.85 11.80 26.67
C ALA A 161 -10.64 11.89 27.60
N LYS A 162 -10.77 11.42 28.85
CA LYS A 162 -9.67 11.40 29.82
C LYS A 162 -8.78 10.17 29.75
N THR A 163 -9.25 9.07 29.19
CA THR A 163 -8.53 7.76 29.18
C THR A 163 -8.02 7.41 27.78
N ASN A 164 -8.70 7.91 26.75
CA ASN A 164 -8.47 7.63 25.34
C ASN A 164 -8.41 8.96 24.56
N ARG A 165 -7.70 9.95 25.12
CA ARG A 165 -7.66 11.32 24.63
C ARG A 165 -7.34 11.43 23.13
N PRO A 166 -6.33 10.74 22.58
CA PRO A 166 -6.01 10.85 21.15
C PRO A 166 -7.13 10.37 20.22
N ILE A 167 -7.84 9.30 20.63
CA ILE A 167 -8.96 8.74 19.86
C ILE A 167 -10.15 9.69 19.90
N ILE A 168 -10.40 10.30 21.06
CA ILE A 168 -11.50 11.25 21.21
C ILE A 168 -11.20 12.54 20.45
N GLU A 169 -9.98 13.09 20.53
CA GLU A 169 -9.59 14.28 19.76
C GLU A 169 -9.72 14.02 18.25
N MET A 170 -9.27 12.86 17.74
CA MET A 170 -9.43 12.45 16.34
C MET A 170 -10.90 12.29 15.90
N LEU A 171 -11.76 11.74 16.77
CA LEU A 171 -13.18 11.55 16.48
C LEU A 171 -13.99 12.85 16.68
N GLU A 172 -13.45 13.81 17.43
CA GLU A 172 -14.00 15.16 17.58
C GLU A 172 -13.64 16.08 16.41
N GLU A 173 -12.52 15.81 15.73
CA GLU A 173 -12.15 16.49 14.50
C GLU A 173 -13.17 16.20 13.38
N GLU A 174 -13.73 17.28 12.84
CA GLU A 174 -14.65 17.25 11.71
C GLU A 174 -13.96 16.58 10.52
N HIS A 175 -14.57 15.52 10.01
CA HIS A 175 -13.97 14.70 8.96
C HIS A 175 -13.75 15.58 7.70
N PHE A 176 -12.64 15.39 6.97
CA PHE A 176 -12.27 16.24 5.82
C PHE A 176 -13.44 16.52 4.85
N ILE A 177 -14.20 15.47 4.53
CA ILE A 177 -15.41 15.53 3.68
C ILE A 177 -16.49 16.45 4.25
N GLU A 178 -16.71 16.43 5.56
CA GLU A 178 -17.69 17.30 6.22
C GLU A 178 -17.16 18.73 6.33
N LYS A 179 -15.85 18.87 6.61
CA LYS A 179 -15.17 20.15 6.77
C LYS A 179 -15.17 20.99 5.49
N HIS A 180 -14.98 20.35 4.33
CA HIS A 180 -14.87 21.01 3.03
C HIS A 180 -16.10 20.74 2.13
N GLN A 181 -17.27 20.57 2.75
CA GLN A 181 -18.49 20.16 2.04
C GLN A 181 -18.84 21.11 0.87
N GLU A 182 -18.82 22.43 1.08
CA GLU A 182 -19.25 23.38 0.04
C GLU A 182 -18.22 23.46 -1.08
N GLU A 183 -16.92 23.48 -0.75
CA GLU A 183 -15.84 23.48 -1.73
C GLU A 183 -15.83 22.20 -2.57
N LEU A 184 -16.11 21.05 -1.94
CA LEU A 184 -16.25 19.78 -2.65
C LEU A 184 -17.54 19.71 -3.48
N ILE A 185 -18.64 20.34 -3.06
CA ILE A 185 -19.86 20.40 -3.89
C ILE A 185 -19.65 21.29 -5.11
N ASP A 186 -18.92 22.39 -4.97
CA ASP A 186 -18.81 23.41 -6.00
C ASP A 186 -17.64 23.16 -6.98
N GLN A 187 -16.57 22.51 -6.55
CA GLN A 187 -15.33 22.39 -7.34
C GLN A 187 -15.00 20.97 -7.81
N VAL A 188 -15.69 19.93 -7.30
CA VAL A 188 -15.48 18.55 -7.77
C VAL A 188 -15.96 18.42 -9.21
N SER A 189 -15.07 17.93 -10.06
CA SER A 189 -15.31 17.65 -11.46
C SER A 189 -15.36 16.14 -11.72
N GLY A 190 -16.15 15.71 -12.71
CA GLY A 190 -16.21 14.30 -13.10
C GLY A 190 -16.90 13.42 -12.04
N ILE A 191 -17.99 13.92 -11.46
CA ILE A 191 -18.71 13.24 -10.36
C ILE A 191 -19.17 11.82 -10.74
N ASP A 192 -19.39 11.54 -12.02
CA ASP A 192 -19.80 10.20 -12.48
C ASP A 192 -18.72 9.15 -12.22
N GLU A 193 -17.44 9.54 -12.28
CA GLU A 193 -16.34 8.65 -11.89
C GLU A 193 -16.30 8.43 -10.37
N VAL A 194 -16.60 9.47 -9.59
CA VAL A 194 -16.72 9.37 -8.13
C VAL A 194 -17.88 8.44 -7.76
N LEU A 195 -19.05 8.60 -8.38
CA LEU A 195 -20.22 7.75 -8.16
C LEU A 195 -19.99 6.30 -8.62
N CYS A 196 -19.27 6.09 -9.73
CA CYS A 196 -18.84 4.77 -10.20
C CYS A 196 -17.98 4.03 -9.16
N ARG A 197 -16.95 4.71 -8.62
CA ARG A 197 -16.06 4.12 -7.61
C ARG A 197 -16.74 3.85 -6.27
N LEU A 198 -17.77 4.64 -5.94
CA LEU A 198 -18.62 4.42 -4.76
C LEU A 198 -19.77 3.43 -5.02
N GLN A 199 -19.87 2.84 -6.22
CA GLN A 199 -20.92 1.90 -6.64
C GLN A 199 -22.34 2.49 -6.66
N TYR A 200 -22.48 3.80 -6.90
CA TYR A 200 -23.76 4.51 -6.99
C TYR A 200 -24.18 4.86 -8.44
N GLN A 201 -23.41 4.46 -9.45
CA GLN A 201 -23.61 4.86 -10.86
C GLN A 201 -24.99 4.48 -11.45
N GLU A 202 -25.61 3.39 -10.98
CA GLU A 202 -26.90 2.92 -11.49
C GLU A 202 -28.10 3.52 -10.74
N SER A 203 -27.85 4.35 -9.73
CA SER A 203 -28.94 4.94 -8.94
C SER A 203 -29.73 5.94 -9.79
N PRO A 204 -31.06 5.76 -9.94
CA PRO A 204 -31.90 6.65 -10.74
C PRO A 204 -31.94 8.08 -10.19
N VAL A 205 -31.53 8.27 -8.93
CA VAL A 205 -31.45 9.57 -8.25
C VAL A 205 -30.42 10.51 -8.89
N PHE A 206 -29.36 9.98 -9.52
CA PHE A 206 -28.29 10.80 -10.12
C PHE A 206 -28.44 11.03 -11.63
N LYS A 207 -29.48 10.45 -12.24
CA LYS A 207 -29.69 10.52 -13.70
C LYS A 207 -30.08 11.94 -14.11
N ASP A 208 -29.54 12.40 -15.24
CA ASP A 208 -29.84 13.71 -15.87
C ASP A 208 -29.55 14.95 -15.00
N LEU A 209 -28.71 14.81 -13.97
CA LEU A 209 -28.25 15.91 -13.11
C LEU A 209 -26.87 16.44 -13.53
N SER A 210 -26.62 17.73 -13.30
CA SER A 210 -25.28 18.32 -13.44
C SER A 210 -24.34 17.86 -12.34
N ASP A 211 -23.02 17.97 -12.54
CA ASP A 211 -22.02 17.48 -11.59
C ASP A 211 -22.20 18.03 -10.17
N ARG A 212 -22.46 19.34 -10.08
CA ARG A 212 -22.78 20.04 -8.82
C ARG A 212 -24.06 19.49 -8.16
N CYS A 213 -25.09 19.21 -8.96
CA CYS A 213 -26.35 18.66 -8.45
C CYS A 213 -26.19 17.22 -7.97
N LYS A 214 -25.46 16.38 -8.70
CA LYS A 214 -25.11 15.01 -8.31
C LYS A 214 -24.29 14.97 -7.04
N MET A 215 -23.26 15.84 -6.92
CA MET A 215 -22.43 15.92 -5.72
C MET A 215 -23.25 16.37 -4.51
N ARG A 216 -24.16 17.31 -4.71
CA ARG A 216 -25.08 17.78 -3.66
C ARG A 216 -26.09 16.71 -3.23
N GLU A 217 -26.59 15.88 -4.15
CA GLU A 217 -27.39 14.70 -3.81
C GLU A 217 -26.57 13.63 -3.08
N LEU A 218 -25.33 13.38 -3.50
CA LEU A 218 -24.42 12.46 -2.83
C LEU A 218 -24.19 12.90 -1.38
N TYR A 219 -24.01 14.20 -1.13
CA TYR A 219 -23.86 14.71 0.23
C TYR A 219 -25.07 14.49 1.14
N THR A 220 -26.28 14.37 0.59
CA THR A 220 -27.46 13.99 1.39
C THR A 220 -27.35 12.57 1.96
N LEU A 221 -26.65 11.68 1.25
CA LEU A 221 -26.32 10.33 1.70
C LEU A 221 -25.13 10.36 2.66
N VAL A 222 -24.09 11.15 2.36
CA VAL A 222 -22.88 11.31 3.17
C VAL A 222 -23.20 11.76 4.60
N LEU A 223 -24.23 12.59 4.80
CA LEU A 223 -24.67 12.99 6.14
C LEU A 223 -25.09 11.79 7.02
N LYS A 224 -25.53 10.69 6.40
CA LYS A 224 -25.93 9.44 7.08
C LYS A 224 -24.79 8.41 7.13
N TRP A 225 -23.65 8.68 6.51
CA TRP A 225 -22.52 7.76 6.43
C TRP A 225 -21.69 7.74 7.72
N ASN A 226 -21.19 6.55 8.06
CA ASN A 226 -20.21 6.37 9.12
C ASN A 226 -18.82 6.87 8.67
N ARG A 227 -17.85 6.95 9.60
CA ARG A 227 -16.52 7.51 9.29
C ARG A 227 -15.81 6.72 8.20
N LYS A 228 -15.90 5.38 8.19
CA LYS A 228 -15.30 4.51 7.15
C LYS A 228 -15.83 4.81 5.74
N GLN A 229 -17.13 5.05 5.61
CA GLN A 229 -17.74 5.43 4.34
C GLN A 229 -17.29 6.83 3.89
N LYS A 230 -17.12 7.76 4.83
CA LYS A 230 -16.58 9.10 4.56
C LYS A 230 -15.08 9.06 4.20
N ASP A 231 -14.29 8.23 4.88
CA ASP A 231 -12.88 7.96 4.56
C ASP A 231 -12.76 7.40 3.13
N HIS A 232 -13.69 6.52 2.74
CA HIS A 232 -13.74 5.98 1.39
C HIS A 232 -14.01 7.06 0.33
N LEU A 233 -14.98 7.95 0.57
CA LEU A 233 -15.22 9.11 -0.31
C LEU A 233 -14.03 10.08 -0.34
N TYR A 234 -13.35 10.28 0.78
CA TYR A 234 -12.13 11.07 0.83
C TYR A 234 -11.04 10.48 -0.07
N ILE A 235 -10.82 9.17 0.00
CA ILE A 235 -9.87 8.46 -0.88
C ILE A 235 -10.28 8.59 -2.34
N VAL A 236 -11.55 8.37 -2.68
CA VAL A 236 -12.06 8.50 -4.04
C VAL A 236 -11.88 9.93 -4.57
N LEU A 237 -12.14 10.95 -3.75
CA LEU A 237 -11.93 12.35 -4.12
C LEU A 237 -10.45 12.70 -4.24
N LYS A 238 -9.58 12.11 -3.42
CA LYS A 238 -8.12 12.28 -3.53
C LYS A 238 -7.59 11.68 -4.84
N GLU A 239 -8.18 10.60 -5.31
CA GLU A 239 -7.80 9.93 -6.56
C GLU A 239 -8.34 10.64 -7.81
N THR A 240 -9.57 11.16 -7.76
CA THR A 240 -10.25 11.78 -8.91
C THR A 240 -10.03 13.29 -8.98
N ASN A 241 -9.94 13.95 -7.83
CA ASN A 241 -9.86 15.40 -7.65
C ASN A 241 -8.67 15.77 -6.73
N GLY A 242 -7.55 15.05 -6.89
CA GLY A 242 -6.35 15.18 -6.05
C GLY A 242 -5.79 16.60 -5.89
N PRO A 243 -5.72 17.45 -6.93
CA PRO A 243 -5.29 18.84 -6.79
C PRO A 243 -6.21 19.66 -5.86
N LEU A 244 -7.52 19.52 -6.02
CA LEU A 244 -8.52 20.16 -5.16
C LEU A 244 -8.41 19.66 -3.72
N VAL A 245 -8.27 18.35 -3.53
CA VAL A 245 -8.11 17.76 -2.19
C VAL A 245 -6.80 18.22 -1.52
N ALA A 246 -5.70 18.33 -2.29
CA ALA A 246 -4.43 18.86 -1.78
C ALA A 246 -4.54 20.35 -1.42
N GLU A 247 -5.24 21.15 -2.21
CA GLU A 247 -5.50 22.55 -1.92
C GLU A 247 -6.32 22.73 -0.63
N LEU A 248 -7.38 21.95 -0.47
CA LEU A 248 -8.23 21.95 0.72
C LEU A 248 -7.48 21.43 1.97
N HIS A 249 -6.53 20.51 1.79
CA HIS A 249 -5.65 20.02 2.87
C HIS A 249 -4.65 21.05 3.38
N GLU A 250 -4.08 21.85 2.47
CA GLU A 250 -3.03 22.83 2.80
C GLU A 250 -3.59 24.18 3.30
N GLY A 251 -4.91 24.30 3.44
CA GLY A 251 -5.58 25.52 3.88
C GLY A 251 -5.59 26.63 2.83
N HIS A 252 -6.40 27.67 3.08
CA HIS A 252 -6.54 28.83 2.21
C HIS A 252 -5.20 29.59 2.07
N PHE A 253 -4.95 30.27 0.94
CA PHE A 253 -3.68 30.99 0.66
C PHE A 253 -3.20 31.84 1.85
N VAL A 254 -4.13 32.57 2.47
CA VAL A 254 -3.81 33.50 3.58
C VAL A 254 -3.43 32.75 4.86
N GLU A 255 -3.94 31.54 5.05
CA GLU A 255 -3.55 30.68 6.18
C GLU A 255 -2.22 29.96 5.90
N ARG A 256 -2.02 29.53 4.65
CA ARG A 256 -0.83 28.82 4.21
C ARG A 256 0.44 29.67 4.35
N TYR A 257 0.38 30.94 3.98
CA TYR A 257 1.51 31.87 4.06
C TYR A 257 1.38 32.84 5.23
N LYS A 258 0.66 32.45 6.29
CA LYS A 258 0.37 33.31 7.44
C LYS A 258 1.64 33.97 8.00
N GLU A 259 2.71 33.20 8.21
CA GLU A 259 3.93 33.73 8.81
C GLU A 259 4.60 34.75 7.89
N GLU A 260 4.72 34.44 6.60
CA GLU A 260 5.31 35.34 5.60
C GLU A 260 4.47 36.59 5.38
N LEU A 261 3.14 36.47 5.37
CA LEU A 261 2.23 37.60 5.24
C LEU A 261 2.24 38.48 6.50
N ILE A 262 2.39 37.90 7.69
CA ILE A 262 2.57 38.68 8.93
C ILE A 262 3.91 39.42 8.92
N GLN A 263 4.99 38.79 8.46
CA GLN A 263 6.33 39.40 8.53
C GLN A 263 6.63 40.39 7.41
N ARG A 264 6.02 40.23 6.22
CA ARG A 264 6.50 40.88 4.98
C ARG A 264 5.51 41.84 4.33
N VAL A 265 4.25 41.86 4.77
CA VAL A 265 3.25 42.82 4.27
C VAL A 265 3.62 44.23 4.69
N ILE A 266 3.56 45.15 3.74
CA ILE A 266 3.77 46.58 3.95
C ILE A 266 2.43 47.29 3.71
N GLY A 267 2.11 48.29 4.53
CA GLY A 267 0.83 49.00 4.43
C GLY A 267 -0.34 48.15 4.93
N ALA A 268 -0.18 47.50 6.09
CA ALA A 268 -1.18 46.61 6.68
C ALA A 268 -2.48 47.35 7.04
N LYS A 269 -2.38 48.66 7.31
CA LYS A 269 -3.53 49.55 7.45
C LYS A 269 -4.42 49.58 6.20
N ASP A 270 -3.83 49.62 5.01
CA ASP A 270 -4.58 49.67 3.76
C ASP A 270 -5.24 48.32 3.47
N VAL A 271 -4.53 47.22 3.74
CA VAL A 271 -5.10 45.86 3.72
C VAL A 271 -6.32 45.76 4.64
N ALA A 272 -6.20 46.22 5.89
CA ALA A 272 -7.29 46.19 6.85
C ALA A 272 -8.45 47.12 6.44
N THR A 273 -8.15 48.28 5.86
CA THR A 273 -9.16 49.24 5.39
C THR A 273 -9.96 48.68 4.21
N SER A 274 -9.33 47.96 3.29
CA SER A 274 -10.02 47.26 2.19
C SER A 274 -10.94 46.12 2.66
N LEU A 275 -10.74 45.61 3.88
CA LEU A 275 -11.59 44.57 4.49
C LEU A 275 -12.77 45.12 5.28
N LEU A 276 -12.82 46.44 5.46
CA LEU A 276 -13.95 47.13 6.07
C LEU A 276 -15.19 46.94 5.21
N HIS A 277 -16.35 46.75 5.85
CA HIS A 277 -17.66 46.49 5.23
C HIS A 277 -17.87 45.08 4.67
N PHE A 278 -16.82 44.32 4.35
CA PHE A 278 -16.94 42.97 3.80
C PHE A 278 -16.57 41.86 4.79
N THR A 279 -15.65 42.11 5.72
CA THR A 279 -15.06 41.04 6.54
C THR A 279 -14.80 41.44 7.99
N ILE A 280 -14.43 42.70 8.24
CA ILE A 280 -14.23 43.22 9.61
C ILE A 280 -15.09 44.46 9.87
N CYS A 281 -15.46 44.69 11.14
CA CYS A 281 -16.22 45.87 11.55
C CYS A 281 -15.31 47.05 11.90
N THR A 282 -15.88 48.25 11.98
CA THR A 282 -15.18 49.51 12.29
C THR A 282 -14.36 49.42 13.58
N HIS A 283 -14.92 48.82 14.64
CA HIS A 283 -14.20 48.63 15.90
C HIS A 283 -13.01 47.65 15.78
N GLN A 284 -13.10 46.62 14.94
CA GLN A 284 -11.99 45.70 14.68
C GLN A 284 -10.88 46.39 13.86
N LEU A 285 -11.27 47.20 12.87
CA LEU A 285 -10.34 48.02 12.10
C LEU A 285 -9.59 49.01 13.01
N ASP A 286 -10.29 49.72 13.89
CA ASP A 286 -9.66 50.66 14.84
C ASP A 286 -8.65 49.95 15.75
N ASN A 287 -8.96 48.73 16.20
CA ASN A 287 -8.04 47.93 17.02
C ASN A 287 -6.80 47.46 16.26
N ILE A 288 -6.91 47.23 14.95
CA ILE A 288 -5.77 46.93 14.09
C ILE A 288 -4.94 48.19 13.88
N ILE A 289 -5.54 49.30 13.43
CA ILE A 289 -4.83 50.54 13.07
C ILE A 289 -4.11 51.18 14.27
N ARG A 290 -4.58 50.94 15.50
CA ARG A 290 -3.91 51.39 16.74
C ARG A 290 -2.52 50.78 16.97
N LYS A 291 -2.14 49.73 16.24
CA LYS A 291 -0.81 49.12 16.33
C LYS A 291 0.20 49.94 15.56
N GLU A 292 1.41 50.05 16.09
CA GLU A 292 2.43 50.98 15.59
C GLU A 292 3.14 50.47 14.34
N THR A 293 3.21 49.14 14.16
CA THR A 293 3.93 48.53 13.03
C THR A 293 3.02 47.66 12.17
N ASP A 294 3.32 47.58 10.87
CA ASP A 294 2.58 46.72 9.93
C ASP A 294 2.52 45.26 10.40
N LYS A 295 3.60 44.77 11.00
CA LYS A 295 3.66 43.42 11.59
C LYS A 295 2.64 43.24 12.72
N GLU A 296 2.58 44.16 13.69
CA GLU A 296 1.63 44.07 14.80
C GLU A 296 0.17 44.25 14.32
N GLN A 297 -0.04 45.08 13.29
CA GLN A 297 -1.32 45.24 12.61
C GLN A 297 -1.76 43.91 11.99
N MET A 298 -0.88 43.26 11.20
CA MET A 298 -1.15 41.96 10.60
C MET A 298 -1.29 40.85 11.64
N GLU A 299 -0.50 40.82 12.71
CA GLU A 299 -0.67 39.87 13.81
C GLU A 299 -2.04 40.00 14.49
N THR A 300 -2.52 41.25 14.63
CA THR A 300 -3.84 41.53 15.20
C THR A 300 -4.95 41.10 14.25
N LEU A 301 -4.80 41.34 12.94
CA LEU A 301 -5.70 40.85 11.90
C LEU A 301 -5.74 39.30 11.86
N TYR A 302 -4.59 38.65 11.87
CA TYR A 302 -4.43 37.20 11.79
C TYR A 302 -4.86 36.44 13.05
N LYS A 303 -5.15 37.12 14.16
CA LYS A 303 -5.85 36.51 15.31
C LYS A 303 -7.32 36.20 15.00
N MET A 304 -7.90 36.88 14.01
CA MET A 304 -9.31 36.70 13.61
C MET A 304 -9.48 35.72 12.45
N VAL A 305 -8.48 35.64 11.55
CA VAL A 305 -8.47 34.80 10.33
C VAL A 305 -8.81 33.31 10.56
N PRO A 306 -8.36 32.63 11.65
CA PRO A 306 -8.74 31.22 11.90
C PRO A 306 -10.25 31.00 12.09
N GLY A 307 -11.01 32.05 12.39
CA GLY A 307 -12.48 32.01 12.49
C GLY A 307 -13.21 32.41 11.20
N TRP A 308 -12.49 32.74 10.12
CA TRP A 308 -13.07 33.18 8.85
C TRP A 308 -13.41 32.01 7.92
N ASN A 309 -14.47 32.17 7.12
CA ASN A 309 -14.83 31.23 6.06
C ASN A 309 -14.00 31.49 4.78
N GLY A 310 -14.19 30.68 3.73
CA GLY A 310 -13.48 30.82 2.45
C GLY A 310 -13.62 32.21 1.83
N ASP A 311 -14.85 32.71 1.70
CA ASP A 311 -15.13 34.02 1.10
C ASP A 311 -14.40 35.19 1.80
N TRP A 312 -14.36 35.18 3.12
CA TRP A 312 -13.66 36.21 3.90
C TRP A 312 -12.14 36.13 3.77
N LYS A 313 -11.62 34.93 3.58
CA LYS A 313 -10.20 34.71 3.29
C LYS A 313 -9.86 35.08 1.84
N ASP A 314 -10.80 34.94 0.90
CA ASP A 314 -10.66 35.42 -0.48
C ASP A 314 -10.63 36.95 -0.56
N HIS A 315 -11.46 37.63 0.22
CA HIS A 315 -11.39 39.10 0.33
C HIS A 315 -10.03 39.57 0.89
N LEU A 316 -9.47 38.85 1.86
CA LEU A 316 -8.11 39.12 2.35
C LEU A 316 -7.05 38.86 1.28
N TYR A 317 -7.19 37.79 0.51
CA TYR A 317 -6.29 37.51 -0.60
C TYR A 317 -6.34 38.60 -1.67
N GLU A 318 -7.52 39.04 -2.10
CA GLU A 318 -7.65 40.12 -3.10
C GLU A 318 -7.12 41.46 -2.55
N ALA A 319 -7.42 41.81 -1.30
CA ALA A 319 -6.84 43.00 -0.66
C ALA A 319 -5.31 42.95 -0.61
N LEU A 320 -4.72 41.78 -0.31
CA LEU A 320 -3.27 41.58 -0.32
C LEU A 320 -2.68 41.64 -1.73
N LYS A 321 -3.40 41.16 -2.74
CA LYS A 321 -2.97 41.17 -4.14
C LYS A 321 -2.98 42.57 -4.75
N GLU A 322 -3.89 43.43 -4.30
CA GLU A 322 -3.94 44.83 -4.69
C GLU A 322 -2.84 45.66 -4.01
N THR A 323 -2.65 45.47 -2.70
CA THR A 323 -1.72 46.29 -1.90
C THR A 323 -0.27 45.80 -1.93
N ASN A 324 -0.05 44.49 -2.02
CA ASN A 324 1.25 43.82 -1.87
C ASN A 324 1.51 42.88 -3.07
N ARG A 325 1.23 43.38 -4.28
CA ARG A 325 1.24 42.60 -5.53
C ARG A 325 2.52 41.81 -5.78
N ASP A 326 3.68 42.41 -5.57
CA ASP A 326 4.97 41.77 -5.83
C ASP A 326 5.29 40.67 -4.81
N LEU A 327 4.92 40.86 -3.54
CA LEU A 327 5.03 39.83 -2.51
C LEU A 327 4.11 38.65 -2.80
N ILE A 328 2.86 38.92 -3.20
CA ILE A 328 1.91 37.86 -3.57
C ILE A 328 2.40 37.13 -4.83
N LYS A 329 2.90 37.86 -5.82
CA LYS A 329 3.49 37.28 -7.03
C LYS A 329 4.72 36.43 -6.70
N GLU A 330 5.61 36.88 -5.83
CA GLU A 330 6.77 36.11 -5.34
C GLU A 330 6.33 34.86 -4.58
N LEU A 331 5.39 34.94 -3.64
CA LEU A 331 4.88 33.77 -2.90
C LEU A 331 4.18 32.77 -3.84
N MET A 332 3.47 33.27 -4.85
CA MET A 332 2.89 32.46 -5.92
C MET A 332 3.94 31.85 -6.85
N GLU A 333 5.01 32.57 -7.21
CA GLU A 333 6.08 32.11 -8.10
C GLU A 333 7.09 31.21 -7.39
N ARG A 334 7.35 31.43 -6.10
CA ARG A 334 8.05 30.50 -5.21
C ARG A 334 7.28 29.19 -5.11
N LYS A 335 5.93 29.27 -5.09
CA LYS A 335 5.09 28.09 -5.30
C LYS A 335 5.17 27.59 -6.73
N ARG A 336 5.22 28.42 -7.78
CA ARG A 336 5.36 27.96 -9.18
C ARG A 336 6.69 27.26 -9.41
N SER A 337 7.75 27.58 -8.68
CA SER A 337 9.03 26.87 -8.67
C SER A 337 9.01 25.63 -7.76
N SER A 338 8.28 25.69 -6.64
CA SER A 338 7.98 24.52 -5.80
C SER A 338 6.92 23.58 -6.41
N ILE A 339 6.10 24.04 -7.37
CA ILE A 339 5.06 23.35 -8.18
C ILE A 339 5.61 22.97 -9.56
N GLN A 340 6.60 23.69 -10.09
CA GLN A 340 7.42 23.16 -11.18
C GLN A 340 8.38 22.08 -10.64
N GLY A 341 8.65 22.08 -9.32
CA GLY A 341 9.17 20.94 -8.55
C GLY A 341 8.09 19.97 -8.02
N LEU A 342 6.82 20.38 -7.95
CA LEU A 342 5.64 19.57 -7.63
C LEU A 342 4.68 19.63 -8.81
N THR A 343 5.10 18.98 -9.91
CA THR A 343 4.17 18.54 -10.95
C THR A 343 2.94 17.91 -10.29
N PRO A 344 1.74 17.94 -10.92
CA PRO A 344 0.61 17.13 -10.45
C PRO A 344 1.10 15.75 -10.04
N TYR A 345 0.62 15.23 -8.89
CA TYR A 345 0.83 13.86 -8.40
C TYR A 345 1.61 13.00 -9.38
N PRO A 346 2.81 12.47 -9.08
CA PRO A 346 3.59 11.74 -10.06
C PRO A 346 2.90 10.44 -10.48
N PHE A 347 1.89 10.51 -11.35
CA PHE A 347 1.66 9.58 -12.44
C PHE A 347 2.60 9.96 -13.59
N ALA A 348 3.89 9.98 -13.27
CA ALA A 348 5.03 9.86 -14.19
C ALA A 348 6.34 9.98 -13.41
N LYS A 349 6.52 9.19 -12.34
CA LYS A 349 7.77 8.45 -12.33
C LYS A 349 7.45 7.18 -13.08
N GLU A 350 7.94 7.10 -14.31
CA GLU A 350 7.81 5.93 -15.18
C GLU A 350 8.42 4.67 -14.55
N LYS A 351 9.09 4.77 -13.37
CA LYS A 351 9.74 3.71 -12.62
C LYS A 351 9.68 3.96 -11.10
N CYS A 352 9.53 2.90 -10.31
CA CYS A 352 9.78 2.91 -8.85
C CYS A 352 11.24 3.34 -8.58
N LEU A 353 11.51 4.21 -7.57
CA LEU A 353 12.89 4.61 -7.21
C LEU A 353 13.44 3.81 -6.03
N CYS A 354 12.83 2.70 -5.64
CA CYS A 354 13.42 1.80 -4.67
C CYS A 354 14.73 1.25 -5.26
N VAL A 355 15.86 1.70 -4.72
CA VAL A 355 17.19 1.25 -5.15
C VAL A 355 17.59 0.06 -4.31
N ARG A 356 18.06 -1.03 -4.95
CA ARG A 356 18.68 -2.15 -4.25
C ARG A 356 20.02 -1.71 -3.67
N GLU A 357 20.29 -2.08 -2.43
CA GLU A 357 21.59 -1.85 -1.78
C GLU A 357 22.70 -2.55 -2.59
N LYS A 358 23.80 -1.85 -2.85
CA LYS A 358 24.93 -2.37 -3.63
C LYS A 358 26.07 -2.91 -2.76
N ASP A 359 26.01 -2.70 -1.46
CA ASP A 359 27.08 -3.01 -0.52
C ASP A 359 26.91 -4.42 0.09
N CYS A 360 26.78 -5.45 -0.76
CA CYS A 360 26.75 -6.84 -0.33
C CYS A 360 27.27 -7.78 -1.41
N SER A 361 27.93 -8.86 -0.99
CA SER A 361 28.42 -9.89 -1.90
C SER A 361 27.28 -10.81 -2.32
N GLU A 362 27.13 -11.05 -3.62
CA GLU A 362 26.10 -11.96 -4.14
C GLU A 362 26.57 -13.41 -4.03
N ILE A 363 25.70 -14.30 -3.54
CA ILE A 363 25.97 -15.72 -3.39
C ILE A 363 24.86 -16.56 -4.01
N GLN A 364 25.23 -17.66 -4.69
CA GLN A 364 24.28 -18.60 -5.25
C GLN A 364 24.08 -19.80 -4.32
N PRO A 365 22.83 -20.14 -3.95
CA PRO A 365 22.56 -21.33 -3.15
C PRO A 365 22.73 -22.60 -4.00
N THR A 366 23.16 -23.68 -3.34
CA THR A 366 23.13 -25.02 -3.90
C THR A 366 21.79 -25.69 -3.56
N LEU A 367 21.19 -26.38 -4.53
CA LEU A 367 19.96 -27.15 -4.30
C LEU A 367 20.30 -28.54 -3.78
N VAL A 368 19.78 -28.87 -2.61
CA VAL A 368 19.84 -30.19 -1.99
C VAL A 368 18.46 -30.82 -2.11
N LEU A 369 18.41 -31.97 -2.77
CA LEU A 369 17.18 -32.75 -2.93
C LEU A 369 17.06 -33.75 -1.78
N ASP A 370 15.86 -33.91 -1.23
CA ASP A 370 15.57 -35.02 -0.32
C ASP A 370 15.68 -36.39 -1.03
N ALA A 371 15.63 -37.48 -0.25
CA ALA A 371 15.71 -38.85 -0.77
C ALA A 371 14.64 -39.19 -1.82
N ASN A 372 13.51 -38.46 -1.80
CA ASN A 372 12.38 -38.64 -2.70
C ASN A 372 12.42 -37.69 -3.92
N ARG A 373 13.43 -36.81 -4.01
CA ARG A 373 13.55 -35.70 -4.98
C ARG A 373 12.37 -34.71 -4.96
N THR A 374 11.70 -34.57 -3.83
CA THR A 374 10.47 -33.79 -3.66
C THR A 374 10.69 -32.43 -2.99
N LEU A 375 11.38 -32.38 -1.85
CA LEU A 375 11.69 -31.14 -1.16
C LEU A 375 13.01 -30.55 -1.66
N LYS A 376 12.98 -29.29 -2.09
CA LYS A 376 14.17 -28.53 -2.55
C LYS A 376 14.67 -27.66 -1.41
N THR A 377 15.73 -28.10 -0.74
CA THR A 377 16.42 -27.32 0.29
C THR A 377 17.53 -26.50 -0.36
N TYR A 378 17.58 -25.20 -0.08
CA TYR A 378 18.67 -24.33 -0.48
C TYR A 378 19.76 -24.39 0.59
N ARG A 379 21.02 -24.58 0.18
CA ARG A 379 22.20 -24.57 1.06
C ARG A 379 23.21 -23.54 0.57
N ILE A 380 23.59 -22.62 1.45
CA ILE A 380 24.60 -21.59 1.22
C ILE A 380 25.77 -21.84 2.18
N HIS A 381 26.99 -21.84 1.64
CA HIS A 381 28.22 -21.90 2.44
C HIS A 381 28.86 -20.51 2.43
N ILE A 382 28.88 -19.86 3.58
CA ILE A 382 29.48 -18.54 3.74
C ILE A 382 30.85 -18.71 4.41
N PRO A 383 31.96 -18.36 3.74
CA PRO A 383 33.30 -18.74 4.21
C PRO A 383 33.88 -17.81 5.27
N GLU A 384 33.36 -16.59 5.41
CA GLU A 384 33.92 -15.56 6.28
C GLU A 384 32.85 -14.56 6.76
N ALA A 385 33.23 -13.73 7.72
CA ALA A 385 32.40 -12.64 8.23
C ALA A 385 32.06 -11.64 7.13
N GLY A 386 30.81 -11.18 7.07
CA GLY A 386 30.39 -10.22 6.06
C GLY A 386 28.90 -10.26 5.77
N THR A 387 28.50 -9.59 4.68
CA THR A 387 27.12 -9.43 4.27
C THR A 387 26.89 -10.04 2.89
N PHE A 388 26.01 -11.04 2.83
CA PHE A 388 25.81 -11.85 1.63
C PHE A 388 24.34 -11.85 1.21
N LEU A 389 24.06 -11.58 -0.07
CA LEU A 389 22.72 -11.61 -0.67
C LEU A 389 22.57 -12.84 -1.56
N CYS A 390 21.53 -13.63 -1.31
CA CYS A 390 21.17 -14.76 -2.14
C CYS A 390 20.55 -14.30 -3.46
N SER A 391 21.16 -14.64 -4.59
CA SER A 391 20.71 -14.26 -5.93
C SER A 391 19.37 -14.86 -6.36
N VAL A 392 18.90 -15.90 -5.65
CA VAL A 392 17.70 -16.69 -6.03
C VAL A 392 16.49 -16.32 -5.20
N THR A 393 16.65 -16.11 -3.89
CA THR A 393 15.54 -15.88 -2.97
C THR A 393 15.54 -14.49 -2.35
N ASP A 394 16.49 -13.64 -2.70
CA ASP A 394 16.69 -12.30 -2.14
C ASP A 394 16.88 -12.31 -0.60
N LEU A 395 17.12 -13.45 0.04
CA LEU A 395 17.52 -13.52 1.45
C LEU A 395 18.90 -12.91 1.60
N LYS A 396 19.09 -12.06 2.61
CA LYS A 396 20.39 -11.48 2.93
C LYS A 396 20.79 -11.81 4.36
N PHE A 397 22.05 -12.21 4.54
CA PHE A 397 22.61 -12.62 5.82
C PHE A 397 23.81 -11.74 6.17
N GLU A 398 23.83 -11.22 7.39
CA GLU A 398 25.00 -10.59 8.01
C GLU A 398 25.59 -11.60 8.98
N VAL A 399 26.81 -12.07 8.74
CA VAL A 399 27.45 -13.16 9.49
C VAL A 399 28.73 -12.72 10.16
N ARG A 400 29.03 -13.34 11.31
CA ARG A 400 30.19 -13.06 12.19
C ARG A 400 31.39 -13.95 11.90
N ALA A 401 31.16 -15.16 11.38
CA ALA A 401 32.20 -16.07 10.93
C ALA A 401 31.65 -17.00 9.84
N ALA A 402 32.44 -17.99 9.45
CA ALA A 402 32.05 -19.01 8.49
C ALA A 402 30.82 -19.78 8.99
N VAL A 403 29.78 -19.88 8.16
CA VAL A 403 28.53 -20.56 8.51
C VAL A 403 27.90 -21.21 7.28
N THR A 404 27.29 -22.37 7.50
CA THR A 404 26.42 -23.01 6.52
C THR A 404 24.97 -22.70 6.87
N VAL A 405 24.24 -22.14 5.92
CA VAL A 405 22.82 -21.81 6.07
C VAL A 405 22.01 -22.71 5.15
N GLU A 406 21.07 -23.44 5.71
CA GLU A 406 20.09 -24.24 4.98
C GLU A 406 18.71 -23.62 5.12
N TYR A 407 17.93 -23.55 4.05
CA TYR A 407 16.57 -23.04 4.14
C TYR A 407 15.65 -23.53 3.02
N THR A 408 14.34 -23.45 3.25
CA THR A 408 13.30 -23.74 2.25
C THR A 408 12.26 -22.61 2.22
N TYR A 409 11.52 -22.49 1.11
CA TYR A 409 10.24 -21.77 1.17
C TYR A 409 9.27 -22.61 1.97
N SER A 410 8.62 -21.99 2.94
CA SER A 410 7.56 -22.62 3.72
C SER A 410 6.20 -22.02 3.36
N SER A 411 5.15 -22.56 3.98
CA SER A 411 3.80 -22.06 3.83
C SER A 411 3.29 -21.47 5.11
N TRP A 412 2.82 -20.22 5.04
CA TRP A 412 2.04 -19.64 6.11
C TRP A 412 0.82 -20.51 6.45
N SER A 413 0.20 -21.19 5.47
CA SER A 413 -1.05 -21.93 5.68
C SER A 413 -0.98 -23.10 6.66
N GLN A 414 0.20 -23.72 6.83
CA GLN A 414 0.41 -24.83 7.76
C GLN A 414 0.42 -24.39 9.23
N HIS A 415 0.60 -23.09 9.47
CA HIS A 415 0.79 -22.52 10.81
C HIS A 415 -0.21 -21.39 11.13
N LEU A 416 -0.94 -20.90 10.13
CA LEU A 416 -1.91 -19.81 10.26
C LEU A 416 -3.31 -20.26 10.69
N SER A 417 -3.61 -21.56 10.79
CA SER A 417 -5.00 -22.04 10.87
C SER A 417 -5.76 -21.72 12.17
N GLU A 418 -5.18 -21.02 13.16
CA GLU A 418 -5.90 -20.59 14.37
C GLU A 418 -5.33 -19.36 15.11
N PHE A 419 -4.17 -18.80 14.73
CA PHE A 419 -3.39 -17.90 15.61
C PHE A 419 -2.97 -16.54 15.04
N VAL A 420 -3.27 -16.22 13.77
CA VAL A 420 -3.14 -14.83 13.30
C VAL A 420 -4.48 -14.16 13.43
N GLU A 421 -4.56 -13.25 14.40
CA GLU A 421 -5.64 -12.28 14.51
C GLU A 421 -6.02 -11.78 13.10
N PRO A 422 -7.31 -11.56 12.78
CA PRO A 422 -7.79 -11.14 11.44
C PRO A 422 -7.21 -9.80 10.92
N ASP A 423 -6.21 -9.26 11.60
CA ASP A 423 -5.59 -7.95 11.46
C ASP A 423 -4.17 -7.99 10.86
N TRP A 424 -3.66 -9.13 10.35
CA TRP A 424 -2.34 -9.19 9.67
C TRP A 424 -2.41 -9.84 8.29
N ILE A 425 -1.72 -9.25 7.32
CA ILE A 425 -1.59 -9.76 5.95
C ILE A 425 -0.13 -10.10 5.63
N VAL A 426 0.07 -11.06 4.74
CA VAL A 426 1.40 -11.44 4.24
C VAL A 426 2.02 -10.26 3.47
N ALA A 427 3.28 -9.96 3.79
CA ALA A 427 4.07 -8.90 3.14
C ALA A 427 5.30 -9.43 2.39
N GLY A 428 5.59 -10.73 2.51
CA GLY A 428 6.69 -11.42 1.83
C GLY A 428 6.66 -12.93 2.08
N PRO A 429 7.56 -13.68 1.41
CA PRO A 429 7.69 -15.12 1.61
C PRO A 429 8.05 -15.47 3.07
N VAL A 430 7.69 -16.69 3.48
CA VAL A 430 8.15 -17.30 4.73
C VAL A 430 9.20 -18.35 4.41
N PHE A 431 10.25 -18.37 5.22
CA PHE A 431 11.37 -19.28 5.07
C PHE A 431 11.53 -20.12 6.32
N ASP A 432 11.75 -21.41 6.14
CA ASP A 432 12.25 -22.28 7.19
C ASP A 432 13.78 -22.24 7.14
N ILE A 433 14.42 -21.55 8.07
CA ILE A 433 15.87 -21.27 8.05
C ILE A 433 16.55 -22.07 9.16
N HIS A 434 17.65 -22.71 8.82
CA HIS A 434 18.51 -23.49 9.70
C HIS A 434 19.96 -23.03 9.55
N ALA A 435 20.52 -22.46 10.61
CA ALA A 435 21.92 -22.07 10.70
C ALA A 435 22.32 -21.98 12.17
N ASP A 436 23.62 -21.88 12.45
CA ASP A 436 24.08 -21.56 13.81
C ASP A 436 23.73 -20.09 14.14
N PRO A 437 22.82 -19.82 15.11
CA PRO A 437 22.44 -18.46 15.48
C PRO A 437 23.62 -17.64 16.03
N ALA A 438 24.64 -18.28 16.62
CA ALA A 438 25.78 -17.58 17.18
C ALA A 438 26.58 -16.86 16.09
N GLU A 439 26.63 -17.46 14.89
CA GLU A 439 27.40 -16.99 13.75
C GLU A 439 26.64 -16.02 12.85
N VAL A 440 25.32 -15.88 13.00
CA VAL A 440 24.52 -14.93 12.21
C VAL A 440 24.16 -13.71 13.05
N ALA A 441 24.68 -12.54 12.66
CA ALA A 441 24.38 -11.27 13.30
C ALA A 441 22.98 -10.75 12.95
N ALA A 442 22.57 -10.88 11.68
CA ALA A 442 21.25 -10.46 11.22
C ALA A 442 20.77 -11.23 9.98
N VAL A 443 19.46 -11.37 9.85
CA VAL A 443 18.78 -11.84 8.63
C VAL A 443 17.88 -10.73 8.09
N HIS A 444 17.94 -10.53 6.79
CA HIS A 444 17.17 -9.57 6.01
C HIS A 444 16.13 -10.35 5.20
N LEU A 445 14.87 -10.30 5.64
CA LEU A 445 13.76 -11.01 5.03
C LEU A 445 13.13 -10.16 3.91
N PRO A 446 13.04 -10.66 2.67
CA PRO A 446 12.46 -9.90 1.56
C PRO A 446 10.96 -9.61 1.78
N HIS A 447 10.52 -8.43 1.35
CA HIS A 447 9.11 -8.05 1.29
C HIS A 447 8.77 -7.36 -0.04
N PHE A 448 7.52 -7.50 -0.46
CA PHE A 448 7.02 -6.87 -1.68
C PHE A 448 6.35 -5.51 -1.44
N ILE A 449 6.25 -5.04 -0.20
CA ILE A 449 5.67 -3.72 0.11
C ILE A 449 6.59 -2.60 -0.39
N CYS A 450 6.04 -1.62 -1.10
CA CYS A 450 6.76 -0.43 -1.52
C CYS A 450 6.66 0.67 -0.45
N LEU A 451 7.80 1.16 0.01
CA LEU A 451 7.86 2.19 1.05
C LEU A 451 7.83 3.62 0.47
N GLN A 452 8.05 3.78 -0.85
CA GLN A 452 8.15 5.09 -1.52
C GLN A 452 6.80 5.76 -1.87
N GLY A 453 5.69 5.34 -1.26
CA GLY A 453 4.38 5.95 -1.42
C GLY A 453 3.96 6.92 -0.30
N GLY A 454 4.82 7.18 0.70
CA GLY A 454 4.47 7.97 1.88
C GLY A 454 3.38 7.35 2.77
N SER A 455 3.03 6.07 2.54
CA SER A 455 1.85 5.40 3.13
C SER A 455 2.17 4.18 3.98
N ALA A 456 3.38 3.64 3.91
CA ALA A 456 3.81 2.49 4.71
C ALA A 456 4.53 2.97 5.98
N ASP A 457 3.76 3.21 7.05
CA ASP A 457 4.33 3.35 8.38
C ASP A 457 5.06 2.04 8.74
N THR A 458 6.39 2.11 8.79
CA THR A 458 7.27 0.98 9.12
C THR A 458 6.94 0.35 10.49
N SER A 459 6.26 1.06 11.39
CA SER A 459 5.75 0.52 12.66
C SER A 459 4.72 -0.61 12.48
N ARG A 460 4.09 -0.68 11.30
CA ARG A 460 3.04 -1.65 10.94
C ARG A 460 3.57 -2.98 10.43
N MET A 461 4.86 -3.10 10.18
CA MET A 461 5.48 -4.34 9.72
C MET A 461 6.08 -5.11 10.88
N LYS A 462 5.85 -6.41 10.90
CA LYS A 462 6.36 -7.35 11.91
C LYS A 462 6.99 -8.55 11.23
N ILE A 463 7.94 -9.14 11.92
CA ILE A 463 8.51 -10.43 11.53
C ILE A 463 7.71 -11.48 12.28
N GLY A 464 6.95 -12.29 11.54
CA GLY A 464 6.30 -13.46 12.08
C GLY A 464 7.35 -14.55 12.24
N HIS A 465 7.64 -14.89 13.48
CA HIS A 465 8.52 -15.98 13.88
C HIS A 465 7.65 -17.12 14.42
N ILE A 466 7.63 -18.25 13.71
CA ILE A 466 6.79 -19.39 14.08
C ILE A 466 7.63 -20.36 14.91
N VAL A 467 7.20 -20.54 16.15
CA VAL A 467 7.75 -21.50 17.12
C VAL A 467 6.69 -22.54 17.46
N ASP A 468 7.05 -23.63 18.14
CA ASP A 468 6.13 -24.72 18.49
C ASP A 468 4.86 -24.26 19.24
N ALA A 469 4.92 -23.09 19.90
CA ALA A 469 3.81 -22.47 20.63
C ALA A 469 2.93 -21.49 19.81
N GLY A 470 3.20 -21.29 18.52
CA GLY A 470 2.46 -20.39 17.63
C GLY A 470 3.32 -19.31 16.97
N ILE A 471 2.67 -18.25 16.48
CA ILE A 471 3.34 -17.14 15.76
C ILE A 471 3.66 -16.01 16.75
N MET A 472 4.95 -15.73 16.92
CA MET A 472 5.44 -14.56 17.64
C MET A 472 5.67 -13.41 16.67
N LEU A 473 5.15 -12.23 16.98
CA LEU A 473 5.33 -11.02 16.17
C LEU A 473 6.49 -10.19 16.70
N GLU A 474 7.64 -10.32 16.05
CA GLU A 474 8.86 -9.58 16.39
C GLU A 474 8.92 -8.23 15.69
N LYS A 475 9.49 -7.23 16.38
CA LYS A 475 9.70 -5.91 15.81
C LYS A 475 10.97 -5.96 14.94
N PRO A 476 10.90 -5.61 13.64
CA PRO A 476 12.09 -5.45 12.83
C PRO A 476 13.02 -4.40 13.46
N SER A 477 14.31 -4.67 13.46
CA SER A 477 15.33 -3.71 13.89
C SER A 477 15.46 -2.54 12.91
N HIS A 478 15.23 -2.81 11.63
CA HIS A 478 15.27 -1.86 10.53
C HIS A 478 14.39 -2.39 9.39
N ILE A 479 13.84 -1.48 8.57
CA ILE A 479 13.11 -1.83 7.34
C ILE A 479 13.74 -1.05 6.19
N SER A 480 14.38 -1.76 5.27
CA SER A 480 14.91 -1.21 4.03
C SER A 480 13.85 -1.26 2.92
N PRO A 481 14.10 -0.70 1.71
CA PRO A 481 13.10 -0.69 0.63
C PRO A 481 12.56 -2.06 0.20
N PHE A 482 13.32 -3.14 0.45
CA PHE A 482 12.96 -4.50 0.04
C PHE A 482 13.12 -5.54 1.17
N HIS A 483 13.64 -5.18 2.35
CA HIS A 483 13.91 -6.14 3.41
C HIS A 483 13.50 -5.65 4.80
N ALA A 484 12.97 -6.55 5.62
CA ALA A 484 12.82 -6.36 7.07
C ALA A 484 13.97 -7.07 7.79
N VAL A 485 14.65 -6.38 8.71
CA VAL A 485 15.88 -6.87 9.34
C VAL A 485 15.62 -7.39 10.75
N LEU A 486 15.95 -8.65 11.01
CA LEU A 486 15.98 -9.26 12.34
C LEU A 486 17.43 -9.43 12.80
N LYS A 487 17.79 -8.84 13.94
CA LYS A 487 19.11 -9.01 14.57
C LYS A 487 19.09 -10.13 15.60
N ASN A 488 20.19 -10.86 15.70
CA ASN A 488 20.35 -12.03 16.57
C ASN A 488 19.18 -13.01 16.42
N PRO A 489 18.90 -13.47 15.19
CA PRO A 489 17.75 -14.32 14.95
C PRO A 489 17.87 -15.64 15.70
N SER A 490 16.81 -16.04 16.39
CA SER A 490 16.56 -17.47 16.63
C SER A 490 15.97 -18.05 15.36
N PHE A 491 16.61 -19.08 14.81
CA PHE A 491 16.23 -19.64 13.52
C PHE A 491 15.14 -20.69 13.64
N SER A 492 14.09 -20.48 12.84
CA SER A 492 13.01 -21.41 12.51
C SER A 492 12.30 -20.84 11.27
N LEU A 493 10.97 -20.81 11.29
CA LEU A 493 10.13 -20.19 10.27
C LEU A 493 10.04 -18.67 10.48
N LEU A 494 10.54 -17.92 9.51
CA LEU A 494 10.59 -16.45 9.54
C LEU A 494 9.98 -15.86 8.27
N GLY A 495 9.09 -14.88 8.44
CA GLY A 495 8.51 -14.14 7.30
C GLY A 495 7.95 -12.78 7.72
N VAL A 496 7.61 -11.94 6.74
CA VAL A 496 7.18 -10.56 6.98
C VAL A 496 5.66 -10.44 6.89
N LEU A 497 5.06 -9.81 7.91
CA LEU A 497 3.64 -9.51 8.01
C LEU A 497 3.43 -7.99 8.12
N ILE A 498 2.27 -7.51 7.66
CA ILE A 498 1.88 -6.10 7.78
C ILE A 498 0.44 -5.98 8.27
N ASN A 499 0.19 -4.99 9.12
CA ASN A 499 -1.13 -4.73 9.69
C ASN A 499 -1.93 -3.70 8.86
N PRO A 500 -3.17 -4.01 8.41
CA PRO A 500 -3.96 -3.16 7.52
C PRO A 500 -4.88 -2.14 8.22
N ILE A 501 -4.89 -2.02 9.57
CA ILE A 501 -5.95 -1.37 10.40
C ILE A 501 -6.46 0.02 9.91
N TYR A 502 -5.69 0.80 9.13
CA TYR A 502 -6.12 2.11 8.63
C TYR A 502 -6.04 2.30 7.09
N ASN A 503 -5.47 1.35 6.35
CA ASN A 503 -5.30 1.48 4.90
C ASN A 503 -5.14 0.08 4.27
N LYS A 504 -6.13 -0.36 3.48
CA LYS A 504 -6.07 -1.61 2.69
C LYS A 504 -5.19 -1.48 1.44
N PHE A 505 -4.71 -0.27 1.12
CA PHE A 505 -4.04 0.04 -0.13
C PHE A 505 -2.56 0.35 0.12
N PHE A 506 -1.77 -0.70 0.32
CA PHE A 506 -0.32 -0.58 0.27
C PHE A 506 0.15 -0.72 -1.17
N PRO A 507 1.07 0.13 -1.65
CA PRO A 507 1.70 -0.09 -2.93
C PRO A 507 2.59 -1.33 -2.83
N VAL A 508 2.49 -2.21 -3.82
CA VAL A 508 3.16 -3.51 -3.89
C VAL A 508 4.07 -3.52 -5.11
N HIS A 509 5.33 -3.87 -4.91
CA HIS A 509 6.22 -4.25 -6.00
C HIS A 509 5.69 -5.54 -6.64
N SER A 510 5.45 -5.50 -7.94
CA SER A 510 4.79 -6.58 -8.67
C SER A 510 5.63 -7.04 -9.85
N VAL A 511 5.41 -8.29 -10.26
CA VAL A 511 6.04 -8.89 -11.43
C VAL A 511 5.03 -9.53 -12.36
N VAL A 512 5.35 -9.51 -13.65
CA VAL A 512 4.65 -10.20 -14.72
C VAL A 512 5.46 -11.42 -15.13
N GLN A 513 4.82 -12.59 -15.14
CA GLN A 513 5.39 -13.82 -15.67
C GLN A 513 4.60 -14.23 -16.91
N LEU A 514 5.31 -14.48 -18.02
CA LEU A 514 4.69 -14.86 -19.29
C LEU A 514 5.17 -16.25 -19.70
N TYR A 515 4.27 -17.21 -19.78
CA TYR A 515 4.57 -18.58 -20.17
C TYR A 515 3.94 -18.92 -21.52
N LYS A 516 4.66 -19.66 -22.35
CA LYS A 516 4.14 -20.25 -23.59
C LYS A 516 3.90 -21.74 -23.39
N ILE A 517 2.69 -22.20 -23.69
CA ILE A 517 2.36 -23.63 -23.67
C ILE A 517 2.93 -24.29 -24.94
N CYS A 518 3.76 -25.34 -24.81
CA CYS A 518 4.34 -25.97 -26.00
C CYS A 518 3.34 -26.82 -26.79
N LYS A 519 2.39 -27.47 -26.09
CA LYS A 519 1.39 -28.35 -26.73
C LYS A 519 0.35 -27.57 -27.55
N LYS A 520 0.11 -26.30 -27.24
CA LYS A 520 -0.77 -25.38 -27.98
C LYS A 520 0.10 -24.29 -28.60
N THR A 521 0.39 -24.37 -29.89
CA THR A 521 1.37 -23.48 -30.56
C THR A 521 1.03 -21.98 -30.51
N THR A 522 -0.16 -21.62 -30.02
CA THR A 522 -0.76 -20.29 -30.07
C THR A 522 -1.22 -19.74 -28.71
N THR A 523 -0.88 -20.37 -27.58
CA THR A 523 -1.40 -19.96 -26.25
C THR A 523 -0.30 -19.50 -25.30
N LEU A 524 -0.51 -18.34 -24.67
CA LEU A 524 0.29 -17.83 -23.55
C LEU A 524 -0.53 -17.76 -22.27
N HIS A 525 0.13 -17.97 -21.14
CA HIS A 525 -0.39 -17.62 -19.81
C HIS A 525 0.38 -16.41 -19.29
N LEU A 526 -0.34 -15.34 -18.95
CA LEU A 526 0.23 -14.17 -18.30
C LEU A 526 -0.24 -14.10 -16.85
N TYR A 527 0.70 -14.10 -15.93
CA TYR A 527 0.47 -13.91 -14.49
C TYR A 527 0.90 -12.52 -14.08
N LEU A 528 0.13 -11.91 -13.17
CA LEU A 528 0.50 -10.69 -12.47
C LEU A 528 0.46 -10.98 -10.96
N ILE A 529 1.61 -11.00 -10.32
CA ILE A 529 1.76 -11.36 -8.90
C ILE A 529 2.64 -10.35 -8.16
N PRO A 530 2.55 -10.28 -6.81
CA PRO A 530 3.56 -9.60 -6.01
C PRO A 530 4.95 -10.12 -6.33
N ASN A 531 5.98 -9.31 -6.11
CA ASN A 531 7.36 -9.72 -6.21
C ASN A 531 7.75 -10.64 -5.04
N ASP A 532 7.17 -11.84 -5.05
CA ASP A 532 7.32 -12.88 -4.05
C ASP A 532 7.92 -14.12 -4.72
N GLY A 533 9.14 -14.49 -4.29
CA GLY A 533 9.87 -15.62 -4.85
C GLY A 533 9.15 -16.97 -4.67
N SER A 534 8.33 -17.12 -3.62
CA SER A 534 7.54 -18.34 -3.40
C SER A 534 6.44 -18.50 -4.45
N LEU A 535 5.80 -17.41 -4.85
CA LEU A 535 4.78 -17.41 -5.91
C LEU A 535 5.40 -17.65 -7.30
N ILE A 536 6.55 -17.03 -7.57
CA ILE A 536 7.30 -17.26 -8.82
C ILE A 536 7.67 -18.75 -8.94
N GLN A 537 8.13 -19.36 -7.84
CA GLN A 537 8.46 -20.79 -7.81
C GLN A 537 7.22 -21.67 -8.00
N ALA A 538 6.12 -21.39 -7.30
CA ALA A 538 4.87 -22.14 -7.44
C ALA A 538 4.31 -22.10 -8.88
N ILE A 539 4.34 -20.94 -9.53
CA ILE A 539 3.93 -20.80 -10.94
C ILE A 539 4.84 -21.62 -11.85
N LYS A 540 6.16 -21.56 -11.63
CA LYS A 540 7.11 -22.34 -12.43
C LYS A 540 6.84 -23.84 -12.32
N GLU A 541 6.61 -24.35 -11.13
CA GLU A 541 6.31 -25.77 -10.88
C GLU A 541 4.96 -26.19 -11.46
N GLU A 542 3.96 -25.31 -11.43
CA GLU A 542 2.66 -25.57 -12.09
C GLU A 542 2.80 -25.59 -13.62
N GLU A 543 3.50 -24.62 -14.21
CA GLU A 543 3.70 -24.49 -15.65
C GLU A 543 4.58 -25.60 -16.24
N GLU A 544 5.50 -26.16 -15.44
CA GLU A 544 6.26 -27.37 -15.80
C GLU A 544 5.34 -28.57 -16.10
N LYS A 545 4.19 -28.69 -15.42
CA LYS A 545 3.19 -29.75 -15.68
C LYS A 545 2.55 -29.64 -17.06
N TYR A 546 2.48 -28.44 -17.61
CA TYR A 546 1.89 -28.15 -18.92
C TYR A 546 2.91 -28.15 -20.06
N ASN A 547 4.18 -28.49 -19.78
CA ASN A 547 5.31 -28.30 -20.69
C ASN A 547 5.39 -26.86 -21.20
N SER A 548 5.05 -25.90 -20.35
CA SER A 548 5.12 -24.49 -20.67
C SER A 548 6.52 -23.95 -20.43
N ILE A 549 6.82 -22.82 -21.06
CA ILE A 549 8.16 -22.23 -21.02
C ILE A 549 8.04 -20.74 -20.76
N LEU A 550 8.82 -20.27 -19.80
CA LEU A 550 8.93 -18.85 -19.51
C LEU A 550 9.48 -18.09 -20.73
N VAL A 551 8.68 -17.17 -21.25
CA VAL A 551 9.04 -16.17 -22.24
C VAL A 551 9.81 -15.07 -21.51
N ARG A 552 11.11 -14.98 -21.74
CA ARG A 552 11.98 -14.02 -21.04
C ARG A 552 11.66 -12.59 -21.50
N LYS A 553 11.02 -11.82 -20.63
CA LYS A 553 10.79 -10.38 -20.75
C LYS A 553 11.08 -9.71 -19.41
N HIS A 554 11.22 -8.38 -19.41
CA HIS A 554 11.42 -7.65 -18.17
C HIS A 554 10.26 -7.93 -17.20
N PRO A 555 10.51 -8.54 -16.03
CA PRO A 555 9.43 -9.04 -15.19
C PRO A 555 8.79 -7.93 -14.35
N GLN A 556 9.51 -6.85 -14.01
CA GLN A 556 8.98 -5.85 -13.09
C GLN A 556 7.96 -4.93 -13.77
N THR A 557 6.92 -4.57 -13.04
CA THR A 557 6.01 -3.50 -13.45
C THR A 557 6.70 -2.15 -13.35
N ASN A 558 6.31 -1.22 -14.22
CA ASN A 558 6.87 0.13 -14.27
C ASN A 558 6.52 0.94 -13.01
N LYS A 559 5.54 0.49 -12.22
CA LYS A 559 5.12 1.14 -10.96
C LYS A 559 4.60 0.11 -9.96
N PRO A 560 4.63 0.41 -8.65
CA PRO A 560 3.94 -0.40 -7.65
C PRO A 560 2.42 -0.45 -7.91
N LEU A 561 1.81 -1.59 -7.62
CA LEU A 561 0.38 -1.84 -7.83
C LEU A 561 -0.36 -1.99 -6.50
N TYR A 562 -1.69 -2.01 -6.53
CA TYR A 562 -2.52 -2.12 -5.34
C TYR A 562 -3.43 -3.34 -5.43
N PHE A 563 -3.48 -4.14 -4.37
CA PHE A 563 -4.39 -5.29 -4.32
C PHE A 563 -5.85 -4.87 -4.54
N GLY A 564 -6.61 -5.70 -5.26
CA GLY A 564 -7.98 -5.43 -5.71
C GLY A 564 -8.08 -4.65 -7.02
N SER A 565 -6.96 -4.16 -7.57
CA SER A 565 -6.94 -3.48 -8.86
C SER A 565 -7.10 -4.47 -10.01
N HIS A 566 -7.88 -4.12 -11.03
CA HIS A 566 -8.14 -4.96 -12.19
C HIS A 566 -7.32 -4.50 -13.41
N TYR A 567 -6.78 -5.45 -14.16
CA TYR A 567 -5.90 -5.20 -15.30
C TYR A 567 -6.35 -5.97 -16.53
N HIS A 568 -6.26 -5.33 -17.70
CA HIS A 568 -6.59 -5.94 -18.98
C HIS A 568 -5.41 -5.85 -19.94
N ILE A 569 -5.43 -6.75 -20.93
CA ILE A 569 -4.43 -6.77 -22.00
C ILE A 569 -4.82 -5.80 -23.10
N SER A 570 -3.84 -5.04 -23.56
CA SER A 570 -3.92 -4.22 -24.77
C SER A 570 -2.78 -4.64 -25.70
N SER A 571 -3.09 -4.87 -26.96
CA SER A 571 -2.16 -5.39 -27.96
C SER A 571 -2.23 -4.59 -29.25
N SER A 572 -1.11 -4.54 -29.99
CA SER A 572 -1.06 -3.97 -31.33
C SER A 572 -1.82 -4.78 -32.39
N ILE A 573 -2.23 -6.01 -32.04
CA ILE A 573 -3.09 -6.88 -32.86
C ILE A 573 -4.29 -7.36 -32.05
N ASN A 574 -5.39 -7.71 -32.72
CA ASN A 574 -6.56 -8.28 -32.06
C ASN A 574 -6.24 -9.67 -31.50
N LEU A 575 -6.30 -9.80 -30.18
CA LEU A 575 -6.08 -11.05 -29.44
C LEU A 575 -7.38 -11.53 -28.82
N THR A 576 -7.54 -12.84 -28.70
CA THR A 576 -8.56 -13.42 -27.82
C THR A 576 -7.92 -13.65 -26.45
N VAL A 577 -8.49 -13.07 -25.41
CA VAL A 577 -7.97 -13.12 -24.04
C VAL A 577 -9.08 -13.62 -23.11
N ASN A 578 -8.76 -14.58 -22.23
CA ASN A 578 -9.68 -15.13 -21.26
C ASN A 578 -9.00 -15.33 -19.88
N PRO A 579 -9.56 -14.80 -18.78
CA PRO A 579 -10.67 -13.84 -18.70
C PRO A 579 -10.34 -12.49 -19.36
N LYS A 580 -11.30 -11.57 -19.48
CA LYS A 580 -11.07 -10.23 -20.09
C LYS A 580 -10.23 -9.31 -19.19
N GLU A 581 -10.26 -9.56 -17.89
CA GLU A 581 -9.55 -8.79 -16.88
C GLU A 581 -8.97 -9.73 -15.82
N LEU A 582 -7.91 -9.27 -15.15
CA LEU A 582 -7.19 -9.96 -14.10
C LEU A 582 -7.15 -9.06 -12.87
N GLU A 583 -7.76 -9.52 -11.77
CA GLU A 583 -7.61 -8.87 -10.47
C GLU A 583 -6.22 -9.15 -9.89
N PHE A 584 -5.50 -8.10 -9.52
CA PHE A 584 -4.25 -8.20 -8.79
C PHE A 584 -4.54 -8.46 -7.31
N SER A 585 -4.27 -9.68 -6.85
CA SER A 585 -4.49 -10.11 -5.47
C SER A 585 -3.35 -11.02 -5.00
N TYR A 586 -3.19 -11.16 -3.69
CA TYR A 586 -2.31 -12.17 -3.12
C TYR A 586 -3.06 -13.49 -2.99
N LYS A 587 -2.60 -14.51 -3.70
CA LYS A 587 -3.03 -15.91 -3.52
C LYS A 587 -1.87 -16.69 -2.93
N ARG A 588 -2.16 -17.60 -2.00
CA ARG A 588 -1.12 -18.40 -1.37
C ARG A 588 -0.43 -19.32 -2.39
N PRO A 589 0.86 -19.69 -2.20
CA PRO A 589 1.59 -20.55 -3.14
C PRO A 589 0.89 -21.88 -3.46
N GLU A 590 0.12 -22.43 -2.52
CA GLU A 590 -0.58 -23.71 -2.69
C GLU A 590 -1.86 -23.57 -3.53
N GLN A 591 -2.33 -22.35 -3.75
CA GLN A 591 -3.52 -22.07 -4.54
C GLN A 591 -3.14 -21.84 -6.00
N LEU A 592 -4.05 -22.22 -6.90
CA LEU A 592 -3.90 -21.92 -8.33
C LEU A 592 -3.90 -20.39 -8.55
N GLN A 593 -2.75 -19.90 -9.00
CA GLN A 593 -2.54 -18.48 -9.30
C GLN A 593 -3.43 -18.06 -10.48
N SER A 594 -3.98 -16.84 -10.42
CA SER A 594 -4.79 -16.31 -11.53
C SER A 594 -3.89 -15.93 -12.69
N PHE A 595 -4.34 -16.22 -13.92
CA PHE A 595 -3.65 -15.83 -15.14
C PHE A 595 -4.64 -15.43 -16.23
N LEU A 596 -4.11 -14.75 -17.26
CA LEU A 596 -4.80 -14.51 -18.52
C LEU A 596 -4.30 -15.51 -19.56
N GLU A 597 -5.22 -16.26 -20.16
CA GLU A 597 -4.96 -17.09 -21.32
C GLU A 597 -5.08 -16.22 -22.59
N ILE A 598 -3.97 -16.05 -23.29
CA ILE A 598 -3.86 -15.18 -24.47
C ILE A 598 -3.65 -16.06 -25.70
N TYR A 599 -4.57 -15.97 -26.65
CA TYR A 599 -4.53 -16.71 -27.90
C TYR A 599 -3.99 -15.84 -29.04
N ILE A 600 -2.88 -16.29 -29.65
CA ILE A 600 -2.15 -15.60 -30.70
C ILE A 600 -2.23 -16.43 -31.99
N LYS A 601 -2.94 -15.91 -32.99
CA LYS A 601 -2.93 -16.50 -34.34
C LYS A 601 -1.90 -15.76 -35.21
N ASN A 602 -0.88 -16.48 -35.69
CA ASN A 602 0.11 -16.01 -36.67
C ASN A 602 0.64 -14.58 -36.44
N CYS A 603 1.57 -14.42 -35.50
CA CYS A 603 2.19 -13.13 -35.21
C CYS A 603 3.70 -13.13 -35.48
N ARG A 604 4.16 -12.22 -36.35
CA ARG A 604 5.60 -11.94 -36.56
C ARG A 604 6.19 -11.11 -35.42
N ARG A 605 5.49 -10.05 -35.04
CA ARG A 605 5.82 -9.14 -33.94
C ARG A 605 4.55 -8.48 -33.41
N MET A 606 4.39 -8.41 -32.09
CA MET A 606 3.31 -7.67 -31.43
C MET A 606 3.82 -6.93 -30.20
N HIS A 607 3.22 -5.78 -29.92
CA HIS A 607 3.36 -5.10 -28.64
C HIS A 607 2.25 -5.58 -27.72
N LEU A 608 2.62 -6.16 -26.58
CA LEU A 608 1.70 -6.58 -25.53
C LEU A 608 1.85 -5.64 -24.36
N SER A 609 0.74 -5.13 -23.82
CA SER A 609 0.75 -4.25 -22.67
C SER A 609 -0.34 -4.61 -21.67
N LEU A 610 -0.01 -4.52 -20.40
CA LEU A 610 -0.93 -4.66 -19.28
C LEU A 610 -1.32 -3.26 -18.81
N LYS A 611 -2.62 -3.00 -18.76
CA LYS A 611 -3.16 -1.69 -18.41
C LYS A 611 -4.30 -1.82 -17.41
N ASN A 612 -4.49 -0.76 -16.64
CA ASN A 612 -5.72 -0.50 -15.91
C ASN A 612 -6.27 0.83 -16.46
N LYS A 613 -7.39 0.79 -17.19
CA LYS A 613 -7.85 1.92 -18.02
C LYS A 613 -6.74 2.37 -18.98
N ASP A 614 -6.43 3.67 -19.03
CA ASP A 614 -5.33 4.22 -19.85
C ASP A 614 -3.94 4.07 -19.22
N ASN A 615 -3.88 3.58 -17.98
CA ASN A 615 -2.65 3.50 -17.22
C ASN A 615 -1.86 2.21 -17.55
N ARG A 616 -0.82 2.33 -18.38
CA ARG A 616 0.09 1.22 -18.70
C ARG A 616 1.02 0.92 -17.53
N VAL A 617 1.01 -0.33 -17.06
CA VAL A 617 1.82 -0.78 -15.91
C VAL A 617 2.95 -1.72 -16.31
N TRP A 618 2.82 -2.37 -17.45
CA TRP A 618 3.84 -3.24 -18.02
C TRP A 618 3.64 -3.33 -19.53
N ASP A 619 4.72 -3.46 -20.28
CA ASP A 619 4.66 -3.73 -21.70
C ASP A 619 5.92 -4.43 -22.22
N ALA A 620 5.74 -5.21 -23.29
CA ALA A 620 6.81 -5.95 -23.94
C ALA A 620 6.51 -6.18 -25.42
N TRP A 621 7.57 -6.21 -26.22
CA TRP A 621 7.51 -6.73 -27.58
C TRP A 621 7.66 -8.25 -27.58
N LEU A 622 6.77 -8.93 -28.28
CA LEU A 622 6.82 -10.38 -28.54
C LEU A 622 7.10 -10.59 -30.02
N GLU A 623 8.15 -11.32 -30.33
CA GLU A 623 8.54 -11.69 -31.69
C GLU A 623 8.30 -13.18 -31.95
N GLN A 624 8.18 -13.54 -33.22
CA GLN A 624 8.01 -14.94 -33.63
C GLN A 624 9.12 -15.84 -33.08
N GLU A 625 10.35 -15.33 -32.97
CA GLU A 625 11.49 -16.03 -32.36
C GLU A 625 11.30 -16.26 -30.85
N ASP A 626 10.73 -15.30 -30.11
CA ASP A 626 10.37 -15.49 -28.69
C ASP A 626 9.36 -16.62 -28.52
N LEU A 627 8.51 -16.83 -29.53
CA LEU A 627 7.49 -17.86 -29.54
C LEU A 627 8.03 -19.18 -30.12
N GLN A 628 8.93 -19.17 -31.10
CA GLN A 628 9.42 -20.36 -31.81
C GLN A 628 10.66 -20.98 -31.19
N ASN A 629 11.61 -20.18 -30.70
CA ASN A 629 12.87 -20.69 -30.18
C ASN A 629 12.69 -21.47 -28.87
N LEU A 630 11.57 -21.28 -28.16
CA LEU A 630 11.31 -21.97 -26.90
C LEU A 630 11.07 -23.47 -27.06
N THR A 631 10.54 -23.96 -28.19
CA THR A 631 10.36 -25.41 -28.41
C THR A 631 11.68 -26.15 -28.62
N GLU A 632 12.72 -25.49 -29.14
CA GLU A 632 14.08 -26.05 -29.15
C GLU A 632 14.82 -25.80 -27.83
N THR A 633 14.47 -24.73 -27.11
CA THR A 633 15.08 -24.43 -25.81
C THR A 633 14.55 -25.26 -24.65
N THR A 634 13.40 -25.96 -24.70
CA THR A 634 13.04 -26.94 -23.65
C THR A 634 13.78 -28.25 -23.81
N ALA A 635 13.97 -28.71 -25.05
CA ALA A 635 14.85 -29.83 -25.35
C ALA A 635 16.31 -29.50 -24.98
N LYS A 636 16.72 -28.23 -25.12
CA LYS A 636 18.02 -27.74 -24.62
C LYS A 636 18.03 -27.39 -23.13
N LYS A 637 16.97 -26.88 -22.47
CA LYS A 637 16.96 -26.45 -21.04
C LYS A 637 16.80 -27.60 -20.04
N GLN A 638 16.18 -28.71 -20.42
CA GLN A 638 16.38 -29.96 -19.68
C GLN A 638 17.84 -30.46 -19.79
N ARG A 639 18.57 -30.06 -20.85
CA ARG A 639 20.03 -30.23 -20.98
C ARG A 639 20.87 -29.07 -20.40
N THR A 640 20.31 -27.89 -20.08
CA THR A 640 21.08 -26.69 -19.61
C THR A 640 20.83 -26.30 -18.15
N GLN A 641 19.92 -26.94 -17.40
CA GLN A 641 19.91 -26.81 -15.93
C GLN A 641 21.10 -27.54 -15.26
N GLN A 642 21.91 -28.26 -16.04
CA GLN A 642 23.26 -28.70 -15.65
C GLN A 642 24.37 -27.72 -16.07
N ALA A 643 24.08 -26.66 -16.84
CA ALA A 643 25.08 -25.79 -17.45
C ALA A 643 24.72 -24.29 -17.31
N SER A 644 24.95 -23.73 -16.12
CA SER A 644 25.45 -22.34 -15.94
C SER A 644 25.58 -21.99 -14.45
N ARG A 645 26.54 -22.65 -13.78
CA ARG A 645 27.57 -21.85 -13.11
C ARG A 645 28.42 -21.26 -14.26
N ALA A 646 28.69 -19.96 -14.19
CA ALA A 646 29.56 -19.19 -15.09
C ALA A 646 28.96 -18.70 -16.42
N SER A 647 28.46 -17.46 -16.34
CA SER A 647 28.74 -16.31 -17.22
C SER A 647 29.53 -16.47 -18.53
N GLY A 648 29.13 -15.67 -19.54
CA GLY A 648 30.11 -14.88 -20.32
C GLY A 648 30.19 -15.11 -21.85
N THR A 649 29.31 -14.42 -22.60
CA THR A 649 29.60 -13.59 -23.79
C THR A 649 30.22 -14.19 -25.08
N GLN A 650 29.35 -14.27 -26.10
CA GLN A 650 29.47 -13.83 -27.52
C GLN A 650 30.56 -14.41 -28.46
N HIS A 651 30.05 -15.18 -29.44
CA HIS A 651 30.37 -15.23 -30.89
C HIS A 651 31.82 -15.54 -31.33
N GLN A 652 32.09 -16.41 -32.31
CA GLN A 652 31.29 -17.01 -33.39
C GLN A 652 32.16 -18.11 -34.03
N GLU A 653 31.65 -19.34 -34.22
CA GLU A 653 32.21 -20.47 -35.03
C GLU A 653 32.02 -21.82 -34.30
N LYS A 654 32.01 -22.94 -35.03
CA LYS A 654 31.87 -24.28 -34.45
C LYS A 654 33.08 -24.61 -33.55
N GLU A 655 33.00 -24.34 -32.25
CA GLU A 655 34.01 -24.80 -31.29
C GLU A 655 34.02 -26.34 -31.20
N LEU A 656 35.14 -26.93 -31.61
CA LEU A 656 35.44 -28.35 -31.44
C LEU A 656 35.88 -28.61 -30.00
N HIS A 657 35.44 -29.72 -29.40
CA HIS A 657 35.74 -30.05 -28.00
C HIS A 657 37.22 -30.44 -27.81
N PHE A 658 37.83 -30.22 -26.63
CA PHE A 658 39.25 -30.52 -26.33
C PHE A 658 39.71 -31.91 -26.81
N ILE A 659 38.95 -32.98 -26.50
CA ILE A 659 39.27 -34.34 -26.96
C ILE A 659 39.27 -34.52 -28.49
N GLU A 660 38.56 -33.64 -29.22
CA GLU A 660 38.50 -33.63 -30.68
C GLU A 660 39.66 -32.81 -31.26
N VAL A 661 40.02 -31.70 -30.61
CA VAL A 661 41.20 -30.88 -30.94
C VAL A 661 42.49 -31.70 -30.77
N HIS A 662 42.64 -32.42 -29.66
CA HIS A 662 43.83 -33.20 -29.33
C HIS A 662 43.73 -34.68 -29.67
N ARG A 663 42.82 -35.06 -30.58
CA ARG A 663 42.50 -36.46 -30.90
C ARG A 663 43.75 -37.31 -31.19
N GLU A 664 44.68 -36.81 -31.99
CA GLU A 664 45.88 -37.57 -32.36
C GLU A 664 46.83 -37.77 -31.18
N ALA A 665 47.06 -36.72 -30.38
CA ALA A 665 47.93 -36.79 -29.21
C ALA A 665 47.35 -37.73 -28.14
N LEU A 666 46.04 -37.69 -27.92
CA LEU A 666 45.35 -38.55 -26.97
C LEU A 666 45.34 -40.02 -27.43
N ILE A 667 45.17 -40.29 -28.73
CA ILE A 667 45.26 -41.65 -29.26
C ILE A 667 46.67 -42.24 -29.10
N GLN A 668 47.71 -41.44 -29.32
CA GLN A 668 49.10 -41.93 -29.34
C GLN A 668 49.72 -42.07 -27.94
N ARG A 669 49.33 -41.19 -27.01
CA ARG A 669 50.04 -40.99 -25.72
C ARG A 669 49.26 -41.47 -24.50
N THR A 670 47.98 -41.87 -24.64
CA THR A 670 47.19 -42.38 -23.51
C THR A 670 47.64 -43.78 -23.10
N VAL A 671 48.02 -43.94 -21.84
CA VAL A 671 48.60 -45.20 -21.32
C VAL A 671 47.57 -46.01 -20.54
N ASN A 672 46.69 -45.37 -19.75
CA ASN A 672 45.71 -46.08 -18.93
C ASN A 672 44.31 -46.06 -19.57
N VAL A 673 44.16 -46.80 -20.68
CA VAL A 673 42.91 -46.84 -21.46
C VAL A 673 41.83 -47.65 -20.75
N GLU A 674 42.19 -48.74 -20.08
CA GLU A 674 41.20 -49.59 -19.38
C GLU A 674 40.54 -48.84 -18.22
N GLY A 675 41.30 -48.05 -17.46
CA GLY A 675 40.73 -47.21 -16.41
C GLY A 675 39.83 -46.09 -16.94
N ILE A 676 40.05 -45.60 -18.17
CA ILE A 676 39.15 -44.65 -18.84
C ILE A 676 37.87 -45.37 -19.25
N MET A 677 38.00 -46.56 -19.84
CA MET A 677 36.88 -47.37 -20.29
C MET A 677 35.96 -47.76 -19.12
N ASP A 678 36.52 -48.11 -17.97
CA ASP A 678 35.75 -48.46 -16.76
C ASP A 678 34.91 -47.28 -16.27
N MET A 679 35.47 -46.07 -16.31
CA MET A 679 34.75 -44.86 -15.92
C MET A 679 33.68 -44.49 -16.95
N LEU A 680 33.97 -44.64 -18.25
CA LEU A 680 32.99 -44.40 -19.32
C LEU A 680 31.84 -45.41 -19.32
N TYR A 681 32.12 -46.67 -18.99
CA TYR A 681 31.09 -47.71 -18.82
C TYR A 681 30.28 -47.51 -17.54
N GLY A 682 30.96 -47.21 -16.41
CA GLY A 682 30.30 -46.88 -15.14
C GLY A 682 29.40 -45.65 -15.23
N ALA A 683 29.78 -44.67 -16.06
CA ALA A 683 28.98 -43.49 -16.37
C ALA A 683 27.88 -43.73 -17.43
N ARG A 684 27.73 -44.96 -17.94
CA ARG A 684 26.77 -45.37 -18.98
C ARG A 684 26.92 -44.61 -20.32
N ILE A 685 28.13 -44.13 -20.63
CA ILE A 685 28.45 -43.52 -21.92
C ILE A 685 28.66 -44.60 -22.98
N LEU A 686 29.28 -45.70 -22.56
CA LEU A 686 29.43 -46.90 -23.34
C LEU A 686 28.47 -47.96 -22.82
N ASP A 687 27.82 -48.68 -23.73
CA ASP A 687 27.12 -49.91 -23.38
C ASP A 687 28.09 -51.09 -23.27
N LEU A 688 27.59 -52.25 -22.83
CA LEU A 688 28.44 -53.42 -22.57
C LEU A 688 29.09 -53.95 -23.85
N GLU A 689 28.38 -53.84 -24.99
CA GLU A 689 28.87 -54.30 -26.28
C GLU A 689 29.97 -53.37 -26.81
N GLN A 690 29.79 -52.06 -26.72
CA GLN A 690 30.79 -51.05 -27.07
C GLN A 690 32.02 -51.12 -26.17
N TYR A 691 31.82 -51.29 -24.85
CA TYR A 691 32.90 -51.44 -23.89
C TYR A 691 33.74 -52.70 -24.17
N GLN A 692 33.11 -53.85 -24.36
CA GLN A 692 33.81 -55.10 -24.72
C GLN A 692 34.48 -55.00 -26.08
N LYS A 693 33.85 -54.34 -27.06
CA LYS A 693 34.41 -54.13 -28.39
C LYS A 693 35.69 -53.31 -28.36
N VAL A 694 35.75 -52.25 -27.56
CA VAL A 694 36.98 -51.48 -27.38
C VAL A 694 38.03 -52.29 -26.63
N LEU A 695 37.67 -53.01 -25.56
CA LEU A 695 38.61 -53.84 -24.80
C LEU A 695 39.18 -55.03 -25.60
N SER A 696 38.47 -55.51 -26.62
CA SER A 696 38.93 -56.59 -27.50
C SER A 696 40.16 -56.24 -28.36
N ARG A 697 40.55 -54.97 -28.42
CA ARG A 697 41.74 -54.51 -29.17
C ARG A 697 43.02 -54.78 -28.39
N GLY A 698 44.09 -55.16 -29.09
CA GLY A 698 45.34 -55.64 -28.47
C GLY A 698 46.21 -54.53 -27.86
N THR A 699 46.24 -53.34 -28.46
CA THR A 699 47.10 -52.23 -27.99
C THR A 699 46.28 -51.03 -27.52
N ASN A 700 46.82 -50.23 -26.59
CA ASN A 700 46.14 -49.03 -26.06
C ASN A 700 45.79 -48.00 -27.14
N GLN A 701 46.62 -47.87 -28.18
CA GLN A 701 46.35 -46.96 -29.29
C GLN A 701 45.17 -47.44 -30.15
N GLU A 702 45.06 -48.76 -30.39
CA GLU A 702 43.92 -49.34 -31.10
C GLU A 702 42.64 -49.25 -30.27
N LYS A 703 42.73 -49.46 -28.95
CA LYS A 703 41.63 -49.25 -28.01
C LYS A 703 41.12 -47.80 -28.08
N MET A 704 42.02 -46.81 -28.01
CA MET A 704 41.65 -45.40 -28.14
C MET A 704 41.09 -45.06 -29.53
N ARG A 705 41.65 -45.59 -30.62
CA ARG A 705 41.09 -45.38 -31.97
C ARG A 705 39.67 -45.92 -32.10
N GLU A 706 39.42 -47.11 -31.56
CA GLU A 706 38.09 -47.71 -31.54
C GLU A 706 37.12 -46.87 -30.69
N LEU A 707 37.55 -46.40 -29.52
CA LEU A 707 36.78 -45.49 -28.67
C LEU A 707 36.38 -44.20 -29.42
N TYR A 708 37.34 -43.63 -30.16
CA TYR A 708 37.13 -42.41 -30.95
C TYR A 708 36.19 -42.60 -32.15
N GLN A 709 35.82 -43.83 -32.54
CA GLN A 709 34.77 -44.04 -33.54
C GLN A 709 33.37 -43.69 -33.00
N PHE A 710 33.19 -43.73 -31.68
CA PHE A 710 31.92 -43.39 -31.03
C PHE A 710 31.82 -41.90 -30.67
N VAL A 711 32.95 -41.19 -30.58
CA VAL A 711 33.00 -39.75 -30.23
C VAL A 711 32.14 -38.85 -31.14
N PRO A 712 31.98 -39.08 -32.45
CA PRO A 712 31.08 -38.27 -33.28
C PRO A 712 29.59 -38.40 -32.92
N SER A 713 29.16 -39.54 -32.36
CA SER A 713 27.78 -39.71 -31.87
C SER A 713 27.59 -39.21 -30.44
N TRP A 714 28.68 -38.85 -29.76
CA TRP A 714 28.66 -38.31 -28.41
C TRP A 714 28.26 -36.84 -28.38
N ASN A 715 27.35 -36.53 -27.45
CA ASN A 715 27.08 -35.14 -27.11
C ASN A 715 28.24 -34.55 -26.29
N TYR A 716 28.26 -33.23 -26.09
CA TYR A 716 29.34 -32.52 -25.41
C TYR A 716 29.61 -33.07 -23.99
N SER A 717 28.57 -33.47 -23.23
CA SER A 717 28.75 -34.04 -21.88
C SER A 717 29.42 -35.42 -21.89
N CYS A 718 29.12 -36.26 -22.88
CA CYS A 718 29.83 -37.53 -23.05
C CYS A 718 31.32 -37.29 -23.40
N LYS A 719 31.61 -36.22 -24.15
CA LYS A 719 32.98 -35.80 -24.47
C LYS A 719 33.71 -35.21 -23.25
N ASP A 720 33.04 -34.43 -22.41
CA ASP A 720 33.57 -33.89 -21.15
C ASP A 720 33.93 -35.03 -20.19
N GLN A 721 33.04 -36.01 -20.04
CA GLN A 721 33.31 -37.15 -19.17
C GLN A 721 34.45 -38.03 -19.68
N CYS A 722 34.65 -38.11 -21.00
CA CYS A 722 35.85 -38.73 -21.58
C CYS A 722 37.11 -37.91 -21.28
N TYR A 723 37.04 -36.59 -21.38
CA TYR A 723 38.12 -35.70 -21.00
C TYR A 723 38.46 -35.80 -19.50
N GLU A 724 37.48 -35.80 -18.60
CA GLU A 724 37.69 -35.99 -17.16
C GLU A 724 38.26 -37.38 -16.85
N ALA A 725 37.78 -38.41 -17.54
CA ALA A 725 38.37 -39.74 -17.44
C ALA A 725 39.84 -39.77 -17.88
N LEU A 726 40.16 -39.09 -18.99
CA LEU A 726 41.53 -38.90 -19.48
C LEU A 726 42.37 -38.10 -18.48
N LYS A 727 41.83 -37.04 -17.87
CA LYS A 727 42.50 -36.19 -16.88
C LYS A 727 42.77 -36.92 -15.57
N MET A 728 41.82 -37.72 -15.10
CA MET A 728 42.01 -38.51 -13.88
C MET A 728 43.03 -39.64 -14.05
N LYS A 729 43.05 -40.30 -15.22
CA LYS A 729 43.91 -41.47 -15.44
C LYS A 729 45.25 -41.16 -16.13
N ASN A 730 45.33 -40.03 -16.82
CA ASN A 730 46.50 -39.58 -17.58
C ASN A 730 46.73 -38.08 -17.33
N ARG A 731 46.72 -37.68 -16.06
CA ARG A 731 46.82 -36.29 -15.59
C ARG A 731 47.94 -35.49 -16.25
N PHE A 732 49.16 -36.00 -16.23
CA PHE A 732 50.33 -35.32 -16.78
C PHE A 732 50.26 -35.13 -18.31
N LEU A 733 49.56 -36.01 -19.02
CA LEU A 733 49.34 -35.88 -20.47
C LEU A 733 48.36 -34.75 -20.76
N ILE A 734 47.30 -34.64 -19.96
CA ILE A 734 46.30 -33.57 -20.12
C ILE A 734 46.91 -32.21 -19.74
N GLU A 735 47.68 -32.14 -18.66
CA GLU A 735 48.41 -30.92 -18.28
C GLU A 735 49.39 -30.46 -19.39
N ASP A 736 50.14 -31.36 -20.04
CA ASP A 736 51.04 -31.02 -21.17
C ASP A 736 50.30 -30.60 -22.46
N LEU A 737 49.06 -31.05 -22.67
CA LEU A 737 48.25 -30.67 -23.83
C LEU A 737 47.51 -29.35 -23.59
N GLU A 738 47.14 -29.05 -22.34
CA GLU A 738 46.56 -27.78 -21.92
C GLU A 738 47.58 -26.63 -21.95
N GLU A 739 48.88 -26.88 -21.73
CA GLU A 739 49.93 -25.86 -21.83
C GLU A 739 50.25 -25.44 -23.28
N LYS A 740 49.74 -26.18 -24.28
CA LYS A 740 50.02 -25.95 -25.71
C LYS A 740 48.85 -25.38 -26.52
N ASP A 741 47.67 -25.26 -25.90
CA ASP A 741 46.50 -24.51 -26.39
C ASP A 741 46.53 -23.07 -25.86
#